data_AF-A0AA49JN88-F1
#
_entry.id   AF-A0AA49JN88-F1
#
_cell.length_a   1.000
_cell.length_b   1.000
_cell.length_c   1.000
_cell.angle_alpha   90.00
_cell.angle_beta   90.00
_cell.angle_gamma   90.00
#
_symmetry.space_group_name_H-M   'P 1'
#
loop_
_entity.id
_entity.type
_entity.pdbx_description
1 polymer ?
#
loop_
_entity_poly.entity_id
_entity_poly.type
_entity_poly.pdbx_seq_one_letter_code
_entity_poly.pdbx_strand_id
1 'polypeptide(L)'
;MTIRIGRAFKAILKLTQFINKINIIKSIYYIKNNGLKAFLFKVKRELAENYILLSNVPVIETNMLAYRTQRPFRLDKSVKGIFKFPINGLNRIEILTVNCKTRTSGIKLILVDTDERRIVRKVMLSGAKIKDNNYSVFEFQPINDSKNKKYEFILEGLGEPYPAIWHNSDESFDEIKLNIGGSINCKIYSSEMNESLYSIWIKNNEPNNEELERQKLFIFNYKPKISIIVPVWNTPKRFLTDMIESVLNQTYSYWELCIADGASNEEHVRECIEAYVTKDKRIKVKYLNENKGIVGNSNEALGLATGDYIVLLDHDDTLAPFALFEIVKAINENPDADFIYSDEDKISEDGGKRFDPHFKPDWSPDTLKSYNYITHLSVIKKELLDEVGWFKEGYEGSQDYDLILRCTEKALNVVHIPKILYHWRFHENSTAGNPAAKLYAYDAAKKALADHINRIGFKGKVSDGLFLSSYKIDYDIVELPKVSIIIPNKDHKNDLERCINSIINKSTYKNYEIIIVENGSTEQLVFDYYNDVMKRYNFIEILSWNDVFNYSAVNNFAAYHANGEILLFLNNDVEVINKNWLEEMIMHVQRKDVGAVGAKLYYPNDTIQHAGVILGILGIAGHSHKNYPAMSNGYFGRLKIVQNLSAVTGACLMIRKEVFNEIGGFDKGFPLVFNDVDVCLKIRKNGYLVVWTPYAELYHYESETRGYEDTPEKQERFNKEIELFKKKWGDILESGDPYYNQNLTLKREDFSIRI
;
A
#
# COMPACT_ATOMS: atom_id res chain seq x y z
N MET A 1 -18.24 -41.60 22.03
CA MET A 1 -18.78 -41.46 20.66
C MET A 1 -19.80 -40.31 20.55
N THR A 2 -20.64 -40.09 21.57
CA THR A 2 -21.73 -39.10 21.59
C THR A 2 -21.28 -37.61 21.64
N ILE A 3 -20.06 -37.29 22.10
CA ILE A 3 -19.51 -35.91 22.15
C ILE A 3 -18.96 -35.43 20.79
N ARG A 4 -18.49 -36.35 19.93
CA ARG A 4 -18.08 -36.01 18.54
C ARG A 4 -19.28 -35.67 17.66
N ILE A 5 -20.45 -36.24 17.95
CA ILE A 5 -21.71 -35.98 17.23
C ILE A 5 -22.26 -34.59 17.56
N GLY A 6 -22.14 -34.10 18.81
CA GLY A 6 -22.63 -32.76 19.20
C GLY A 6 -21.85 -31.57 18.62
N ARG A 7 -20.54 -31.71 18.39
CA ARG A 7 -19.72 -30.69 17.69
C ARG A 7 -19.97 -30.68 16.19
N ALA A 8 -20.21 -31.85 15.60
CA ALA A 8 -20.69 -31.96 14.22
C ALA A 8 -22.08 -31.33 14.07
N PHE A 9 -23.02 -31.56 15.01
CA PHE A 9 -24.38 -31.02 14.94
C PHE A 9 -24.45 -29.48 15.04
N LYS A 10 -23.57 -28.84 15.82
CA LYS A 10 -23.48 -27.37 15.93
C LYS A 10 -22.82 -26.71 14.71
N ALA A 11 -21.85 -27.39 14.09
CA ALA A 11 -21.27 -26.98 12.82
C ALA A 11 -22.25 -27.19 11.65
N ILE A 12 -23.02 -28.29 11.69
CA ILE A 12 -24.11 -28.57 10.75
C ILE A 12 -25.22 -27.53 10.93
N LEU A 13 -25.71 -27.20 12.12
CA LEU A 13 -26.76 -26.17 12.30
C LEU A 13 -26.38 -24.80 11.73
N LYS A 14 -25.11 -24.39 11.86
CA LYS A 14 -24.58 -23.14 11.26
C LYS A 14 -24.42 -23.25 9.75
N LEU A 15 -24.06 -24.44 9.23
CA LEU A 15 -24.10 -24.74 7.81
C LEU A 15 -25.53 -24.71 7.27
N THR A 16 -26.52 -25.27 7.98
CA THR A 16 -27.93 -25.36 7.56
C THR A 16 -28.59 -23.98 7.50
N GLN A 17 -28.26 -23.08 8.43
CA GLN A 17 -28.73 -21.69 8.38
C GLN A 17 -28.16 -20.89 7.20
N PHE A 18 -26.94 -21.19 6.76
CA PHE A 18 -26.30 -20.58 5.59
C PHE A 18 -26.78 -21.21 4.27
N ILE A 19 -26.94 -22.54 4.26
CA ILE A 19 -27.46 -23.36 3.16
C ILE A 19 -28.92 -22.99 2.83
N ASN A 20 -29.74 -22.55 3.80
CA ASN A 20 -31.09 -22.05 3.54
C ASN A 20 -31.12 -20.71 2.78
N LYS A 21 -30.04 -19.92 2.79
CA LYS A 21 -29.93 -18.65 2.03
C LYS A 21 -29.42 -18.85 0.61
N ILE A 22 -28.59 -19.87 0.37
CA ILE A 22 -28.05 -20.21 -0.94
C ILE A 22 -28.56 -21.60 -1.31
N ASN A 23 -29.67 -21.63 -2.06
CA ASN A 23 -30.35 -22.79 -2.62
C ASN A 23 -29.48 -24.07 -2.55
N ILE A 24 -29.82 -24.94 -1.58
CA ILE A 24 -29.04 -26.12 -1.13
C ILE A 24 -28.49 -26.94 -2.29
N ILE A 25 -29.29 -27.06 -3.35
CA ILE A 25 -28.98 -27.86 -4.54
C ILE A 25 -27.76 -27.28 -5.29
N LYS A 26 -27.66 -25.95 -5.41
CA LYS A 26 -26.51 -25.28 -6.07
C LYS A 26 -25.24 -25.43 -5.24
N SER A 27 -25.35 -25.37 -3.92
CA SER A 27 -24.22 -25.53 -3.00
C SER A 27 -23.65 -26.96 -3.04
N ILE A 28 -24.52 -27.98 -3.07
CA ILE A 28 -24.12 -29.39 -3.23
C ILE A 28 -23.48 -29.63 -4.59
N TYR A 29 -24.05 -29.08 -5.67
CA TYR A 29 -23.48 -29.19 -7.01
C TYR A 29 -22.08 -28.56 -7.10
N TYR A 30 -21.90 -27.39 -6.49
CA TYR A 30 -20.61 -26.69 -6.44
C TYR A 30 -19.56 -27.46 -5.64
N ILE A 31 -19.93 -28.00 -4.46
CA ILE A 31 -19.03 -28.82 -3.63
C ILE A 31 -18.63 -30.11 -4.36
N LYS A 32 -19.56 -30.74 -5.07
CA LYS A 32 -19.30 -31.98 -5.81
C LYS A 32 -18.30 -31.78 -6.95
N ASN A 33 -18.34 -30.63 -7.62
CA ASN A 33 -17.47 -30.36 -8.76
C ASN A 33 -16.16 -29.66 -8.40
N ASN A 34 -16.12 -28.89 -7.31
CA ASN A 34 -14.96 -28.03 -6.97
C ASN A 34 -14.34 -28.34 -5.60
N GLY A 35 -14.93 -29.27 -4.83
CA GLY A 35 -14.45 -29.66 -3.52
C GLY A 35 -14.83 -28.71 -2.39
N LEU A 36 -14.85 -29.23 -1.16
CA LEU A 36 -15.25 -28.51 0.04
C LEU A 36 -14.36 -27.30 0.34
N LYS A 37 -13.07 -27.38 -0.01
CA LYS A 37 -12.08 -26.31 0.20
C LYS A 37 -12.37 -25.08 -0.69
N ALA A 38 -12.77 -25.28 -1.96
CA ALA A 38 -13.16 -24.20 -2.87
C ALA A 38 -14.51 -23.58 -2.50
N PHE A 39 -15.45 -24.38 -1.98
CA PHE A 39 -16.71 -23.86 -1.44
C PHE A 39 -16.46 -22.97 -0.20
N LEU A 40 -15.63 -23.41 0.74
CA LEU A 40 -15.26 -22.61 1.91
C LEU A 40 -14.50 -21.33 1.52
N PHE A 41 -13.69 -21.38 0.46
CA PHE A 41 -13.03 -20.20 -0.09
C PHE A 41 -14.02 -19.21 -0.70
N LYS A 42 -15.02 -19.69 -1.47
CA LYS A 42 -16.11 -18.85 -2.00
C LYS A 42 -16.92 -18.20 -0.87
N VAL A 43 -17.25 -18.95 0.18
CA VAL A 43 -17.91 -18.43 1.38
C VAL A 43 -17.04 -17.39 2.09
N LYS A 44 -15.74 -17.63 2.20
CA LYS A 44 -14.79 -16.66 2.77
C LYS A 44 -14.66 -15.39 1.93
N ARG A 45 -14.79 -15.49 0.60
CA ARG A 45 -14.78 -14.36 -0.34
C ARG A 45 -16.04 -13.51 -0.24
N GLU A 46 -17.23 -14.12 -0.22
CA GLU A 46 -18.51 -13.41 -0.03
C GLU A 46 -18.66 -12.83 1.39
N LEU A 47 -17.96 -13.40 2.38
CA LEU A 47 -17.82 -12.81 3.72
C LEU A 47 -16.79 -11.68 3.77
N ALA A 48 -15.79 -11.66 2.88
CA ALA A 48 -14.81 -10.57 2.75
C ALA A 48 -15.39 -9.35 2.00
N GLU A 49 -16.41 -9.54 1.16
CA GLU A 49 -17.15 -8.47 0.49
C GLU A 49 -18.11 -7.72 1.44
N ASN A 50 -18.26 -8.15 2.69
CA ASN A 50 -19.02 -7.45 3.73
C ASN A 50 -18.10 -6.84 4.79
N TYR A 51 -17.68 -5.59 4.53
CA TYR A 51 -17.29 -4.56 5.49
C TYR A 51 -16.30 -4.94 6.61
N ILE A 52 -15.10 -4.34 6.54
CA ILE A 52 -14.27 -4.05 7.71
C ILE A 52 -15.10 -3.15 8.65
N LEU A 53 -15.78 -3.77 9.61
CA LEU A 53 -16.37 -3.08 10.75
C LEU A 53 -15.25 -2.76 11.75
N LEU A 54 -15.03 -1.46 11.97
CA LEU A 54 -14.03 -0.82 12.83
C LEU A 54 -14.09 -1.20 14.33
N SER A 55 -14.95 -2.12 14.76
CA SER A 55 -15.09 -2.53 16.17
C SER A 55 -13.91 -3.37 16.71
N ASN A 56 -12.84 -3.55 15.94
CA ASN A 56 -11.75 -4.49 16.23
C ASN A 56 -10.33 -3.88 16.13
N VAL A 57 -10.17 -2.55 16.11
CA VAL A 57 -8.84 -1.91 16.20
C VAL A 57 -8.54 -1.46 17.64
N PRO A 58 -7.42 -1.84 18.25
CA PRO A 58 -7.08 -1.42 19.61
C PRO A 58 -6.55 0.03 19.68
N VAL A 59 -6.88 0.72 20.77
CA VAL A 59 -6.33 2.04 21.16
C VAL A 59 -4.88 1.91 21.64
N ILE A 60 -4.57 0.85 22.39
CA ILE A 60 -3.21 0.51 22.83
C ILE A 60 -2.97 -0.93 22.42
N GLU A 61 -1.88 -1.17 21.70
CA GLU A 61 -1.46 -2.52 21.32
C GLU A 61 0.03 -2.66 21.59
N THR A 62 0.37 -3.65 22.40
CA THR A 62 1.75 -4.11 22.56
C THR A 62 1.93 -5.32 21.65
N ASN A 63 2.57 -5.11 20.50
CA ASN A 63 2.84 -6.15 19.51
C ASN A 63 4.33 -6.49 19.52
N MET A 64 4.69 -7.67 20.00
CA MET A 64 6.07 -8.14 20.06
C MET A 64 6.42 -8.96 18.81
N LEU A 65 7.28 -8.43 17.95
CA LEU A 65 7.72 -9.06 16.69
C LEU A 65 8.80 -10.15 16.86
N ALA A 66 9.34 -10.35 18.06
CA ALA A 66 10.35 -11.37 18.32
C ALA A 66 9.80 -12.53 19.18
N TYR A 67 9.48 -13.67 18.56
CA TYR A 67 9.08 -14.89 19.29
C TYR A 67 10.23 -15.50 20.14
N ARG A 68 11.48 -15.06 19.93
CA ARG A 68 12.68 -15.72 20.48
C ARG A 68 12.98 -15.40 21.95
N THR A 69 12.51 -14.26 22.46
CA THR A 69 12.72 -13.82 23.86
C THR A 69 11.47 -13.99 24.73
N GLN A 70 10.32 -14.32 24.14
CA GLN A 70 9.07 -14.51 24.87
C GLN A 70 9.04 -15.85 25.61
N ARG A 71 8.57 -15.86 26.85
CA ARG A 71 8.37 -17.07 27.65
C ARG A 71 6.97 -17.05 28.29
N PRO A 72 6.29 -18.21 28.40
CA PRO A 72 5.03 -18.28 29.13
C PRO A 72 5.26 -18.00 30.63
N PHE A 73 4.66 -16.91 31.14
CA PHE A 73 4.65 -16.57 32.55
C PHE A 73 3.40 -17.15 33.21
N ARG A 74 3.57 -18.03 34.21
CA ARG A 74 2.46 -18.66 34.93
C ARG A 74 1.84 -17.67 35.91
N LEU A 75 0.50 -17.66 35.98
CA LEU A 75 -0.28 -16.79 36.86
C LEU A 75 -0.57 -17.45 38.23
N ASP A 76 0.37 -18.23 38.77
CA ASP A 76 0.37 -18.63 40.18
C ASP A 76 0.67 -17.43 41.11
N LYS A 77 1.26 -16.38 40.55
CA LYS A 77 1.36 -15.03 41.13
C LYS A 77 0.61 -14.03 40.25
N SER A 78 0.19 -12.90 40.84
CA SER A 78 -0.47 -11.84 40.10
C SER A 78 0.54 -11.01 39.29
N VAL A 79 0.16 -10.67 38.06
CA VAL A 79 0.90 -9.73 37.21
C VAL A 79 0.18 -8.40 37.21
N LYS A 80 0.91 -7.31 37.43
CA LYS A 80 0.37 -5.96 37.41
C LYS A 80 1.03 -5.15 36.31
N GLY A 81 0.22 -4.41 35.56
CA GLY A 81 0.71 -3.45 34.59
C GLY A 81 -0.02 -2.11 34.72
N ILE A 82 0.70 -1.02 34.49
CA ILE A 82 0.13 0.33 34.49
C ILE A 82 0.16 0.88 33.07
N PHE A 83 -0.97 1.46 32.64
CA PHE A 83 -1.08 2.20 31.38
C PHE A 83 -1.87 3.49 31.57
N LYS A 84 -1.59 4.49 30.74
CA LYS A 84 -2.41 5.71 30.64
C LYS A 84 -3.32 5.57 29.43
N PHE A 85 -4.64 5.68 29.62
CA PHE A 85 -5.58 5.50 28.51
C PHE A 85 -5.89 6.85 27.84
N PRO A 86 -5.73 7.01 26.51
CA PRO A 86 -5.71 8.33 25.88
C PRO A 86 -7.10 8.89 25.52
N ILE A 87 -8.14 8.06 25.52
CA ILE A 87 -9.51 8.43 25.14
C ILE A 87 -10.52 7.88 26.14
N ASN A 88 -11.78 8.33 26.09
CA ASN A 88 -12.83 7.80 26.97
C ASN A 88 -13.35 6.45 26.43
N GLY A 89 -14.26 5.80 27.14
CA GLY A 89 -14.95 4.59 26.68
C GLY A 89 -14.18 3.27 26.79
N LEU A 90 -13.11 3.16 27.58
CA LEU A 90 -12.39 1.89 27.81
C LEU A 90 -13.37 0.74 28.11
N ASN A 91 -13.40 -0.30 27.28
CA ASN A 91 -14.42 -1.36 27.38
C ASN A 91 -13.90 -2.80 27.16
N ARG A 92 -12.71 -2.98 26.58
CA ARG A 92 -12.17 -4.31 26.30
C ARG A 92 -10.66 -4.31 26.42
N ILE A 93 -10.14 -5.36 27.05
CA ILE A 93 -8.70 -5.68 27.08
C ILE A 93 -8.55 -7.10 26.59
N GLU A 94 -7.62 -7.34 25.68
CA GLU A 94 -7.27 -8.66 25.19
C GLU A 94 -5.82 -8.94 25.55
N ILE A 95 -5.53 -10.17 26.00
CA ILE A 95 -4.18 -10.57 26.41
C ILE A 95 -3.83 -11.89 25.75
N LEU A 96 -2.63 -11.98 25.18
CA LEU A 96 -2.13 -13.21 24.58
C LEU A 96 -1.83 -14.25 25.66
N THR A 97 -2.66 -15.29 25.72
CA THR A 97 -2.59 -16.33 26.74
C THR A 97 -2.08 -17.65 26.18
N VAL A 98 -1.53 -18.50 27.05
CA VAL A 98 -1.10 -19.87 26.77
C VAL A 98 -1.88 -20.82 27.66
N ASN A 99 -2.38 -21.90 27.08
CA ASN A 99 -3.12 -22.93 27.81
C ASN A 99 -2.30 -24.21 27.91
N CYS A 100 -1.46 -24.32 28.94
CA CYS A 100 -0.51 -25.42 29.06
C CYS A 100 -1.14 -26.81 29.32
N LYS A 101 -2.46 -26.94 29.56
CA LYS A 101 -3.18 -28.21 29.81
C LYS A 101 -4.66 -28.16 29.40
N THR A 102 -5.31 -29.31 29.18
CA THR A 102 -6.72 -29.43 28.73
C THR A 102 -7.79 -28.92 29.71
N ARG A 103 -7.43 -28.51 30.93
CA ARG A 103 -8.33 -27.93 31.94
C ARG A 103 -7.60 -26.88 32.77
N THR A 104 -7.70 -25.60 32.44
CA THR A 104 -7.29 -24.47 33.31
C THR A 104 -8.48 -23.99 34.15
N SER A 105 -8.21 -23.35 35.29
CA SER A 105 -9.24 -22.84 36.21
C SER A 105 -9.91 -21.56 35.70
N GLY A 106 -9.11 -20.57 35.28
CA GLY A 106 -9.57 -19.28 34.77
C GLY A 106 -8.56 -18.14 35.05
N ILE A 107 -8.75 -17.00 34.38
CA ILE A 107 -8.01 -15.76 34.64
C ILE A 107 -9.01 -14.69 35.08
N LYS A 108 -8.62 -13.92 36.08
CA LYS A 108 -9.33 -12.72 36.53
C LYS A 108 -8.50 -11.49 36.18
N LEU A 109 -9.12 -10.55 35.48
CA LEU A 109 -8.64 -9.20 35.26
C LEU A 109 -9.33 -8.26 36.24
N ILE A 110 -8.55 -7.50 37.01
CA ILE A 110 -9.02 -6.39 37.84
C ILE A 110 -8.42 -5.11 37.26
N LEU A 111 -9.24 -4.09 37.09
CA LEU A 111 -8.80 -2.77 36.63
C LEU A 111 -9.03 -1.77 37.76
N VAL A 112 -7.98 -1.06 38.15
CA VAL A 112 -7.95 -0.06 39.22
C VAL A 112 -7.63 1.28 38.60
N ASP A 113 -8.47 2.27 38.85
CA ASP A 113 -8.14 3.67 38.56
C ASP A 113 -7.13 4.13 39.61
N THR A 114 -5.91 4.49 39.17
CA THR A 114 -4.83 4.82 40.12
C THR A 114 -5.00 6.21 40.72
N ASP A 115 -5.70 7.10 40.03
CA ASP A 115 -5.92 8.47 40.47
C ASP A 115 -7.01 8.48 41.55
N GLU A 116 -8.08 7.69 41.37
CA GLU A 116 -9.19 7.54 42.32
C GLU A 116 -9.00 6.40 43.33
N ARG A 117 -7.94 5.59 43.17
CA ARG A 117 -7.60 4.41 44.00
C ARG A 117 -8.76 3.43 44.23
N ARG A 118 -9.60 3.22 43.20
CA ARG A 118 -10.73 2.29 43.28
C ARG A 118 -10.75 1.29 42.14
N ILE A 119 -11.28 0.11 42.42
CA ILE A 119 -11.54 -0.90 41.40
C ILE A 119 -12.68 -0.38 40.52
N VAL A 120 -12.37 -0.15 39.23
CA VAL A 120 -13.36 0.29 38.26
C VAL A 120 -13.98 -0.89 37.53
N ARG A 121 -13.22 -1.97 37.26
CA ARG A 121 -13.75 -3.17 36.59
C ARG A 121 -13.13 -4.45 37.12
N LYS A 122 -13.90 -5.54 37.03
CA LYS A 122 -13.48 -6.88 37.37
C LYS A 122 -14.11 -7.86 36.40
N VAL A 123 -13.29 -8.59 35.65
CA VAL A 123 -13.73 -9.54 34.62
C VAL A 123 -13.09 -10.88 34.89
N MET A 124 -13.89 -11.94 34.90
CA MET A 124 -13.43 -13.30 35.11
C MET A 124 -13.68 -14.13 33.85
N LEU A 125 -12.62 -14.73 33.33
CA LEU A 125 -12.69 -15.71 32.26
C LEU A 125 -12.49 -17.09 32.86
N SER A 126 -13.46 -17.98 32.66
CA SER A 126 -13.27 -19.39 32.98
C SER A 126 -12.20 -20.00 32.08
N GLY A 127 -11.57 -21.09 32.51
CA GLY A 127 -10.52 -21.75 31.70
C GLY A 127 -10.93 -22.13 30.28
N ALA A 128 -12.23 -22.38 30.03
CA ALA A 128 -12.75 -22.66 28.69
C ALA A 128 -12.74 -21.45 27.74
N LYS A 129 -12.70 -20.22 28.28
CA LYS A 129 -12.61 -18.97 27.51
C LYS A 129 -11.16 -18.51 27.31
N ILE A 130 -10.20 -19.08 28.05
CA ILE A 130 -8.77 -18.80 27.87
C ILE A 130 -8.32 -19.42 26.55
N LYS A 131 -7.73 -18.60 25.69
CA LYS A 131 -7.17 -19.03 24.40
C LYS A 131 -5.75 -19.56 24.57
N ASP A 132 -5.40 -20.54 23.75
CA ASP A 132 -4.04 -21.05 23.66
C ASP A 132 -3.32 -20.39 22.48
N ASN A 133 -2.17 -19.78 22.74
CA ASN A 133 -1.39 -19.01 21.77
C ASN A 133 -2.22 -17.99 20.97
N ASN A 134 -3.22 -17.40 21.63
CA ASN A 134 -4.11 -16.41 21.03
C ASN A 134 -4.69 -15.51 22.13
N TYR A 135 -5.34 -14.43 21.74
CA TYR A 135 -5.84 -13.38 22.63
C TYR A 135 -7.10 -13.82 23.37
N SER A 136 -7.01 -13.87 24.71
CA SER A 136 -8.16 -14.00 25.59
C SER A 136 -8.81 -12.63 25.80
N VAL A 137 -10.12 -12.56 25.59
CA VAL A 137 -10.89 -11.32 25.52
C VAL A 137 -11.57 -11.02 26.86
N PHE A 138 -11.22 -9.90 27.48
CA PHE A 138 -11.85 -9.37 28.69
C PHE A 138 -12.70 -8.14 28.32
N GLU A 139 -13.98 -8.37 28.07
CA GLU A 139 -14.96 -7.31 27.80
C GLU A 139 -15.70 -6.90 29.07
N PHE A 140 -16.01 -5.61 29.17
CA PHE A 140 -16.72 -5.01 30.29
C PHE A 140 -17.52 -3.77 29.87
N GLN A 141 -18.42 -3.32 30.74
CA GLN A 141 -19.19 -2.09 30.49
C GLN A 141 -18.22 -0.89 30.33
N PRO A 142 -18.40 -0.03 29.32
CA PRO A 142 -17.50 1.09 29.07
C PRO A 142 -17.25 1.97 30.30
N ILE A 143 -16.00 2.40 30.47
CA ILE A 143 -15.63 3.44 31.43
C ILE A 143 -15.65 4.77 30.69
N ASN A 144 -16.78 5.48 30.77
CA ASN A 144 -17.03 6.68 29.97
C ASN A 144 -16.12 7.87 30.32
N ASP A 145 -15.51 7.90 31.50
CA ASP A 145 -14.55 8.94 31.93
C ASP A 145 -13.17 8.32 32.13
N SER A 146 -12.59 7.80 31.03
CA SER A 146 -11.29 7.10 31.03
C SER A 146 -10.16 7.85 30.34
N LYS A 147 -10.47 8.98 29.69
CA LYS A 147 -9.52 9.79 28.95
C LYS A 147 -8.44 10.35 29.88
N ASN A 148 -7.19 10.13 29.49
CA ASN A 148 -5.98 10.54 30.19
C ASN A 148 -5.81 10.03 31.62
N LYS A 149 -6.66 9.10 32.09
CA LYS A 149 -6.53 8.47 33.40
C LYS A 149 -5.53 7.33 33.34
N LYS A 150 -4.89 7.08 34.49
CA LYS A 150 -3.98 5.94 34.66
C LYS A 150 -4.73 4.76 35.27
N TYR A 151 -4.52 3.60 34.66
CA TYR A 151 -5.11 2.35 35.11
C TYR A 151 -4.03 1.33 35.45
N GLU A 152 -4.16 0.70 36.62
CA GLU A 152 -3.45 -0.53 36.95
C GLU A 152 -4.37 -1.70 36.57
N PHE A 153 -3.92 -2.55 35.65
CA PHE A 153 -4.52 -3.87 35.46
C PHE A 153 -3.79 -4.91 36.29
N ILE A 154 -4.56 -5.80 36.91
CA ILE A 154 -4.06 -6.92 37.71
C ILE A 154 -4.63 -8.20 37.12
N LEU A 155 -3.75 -9.12 36.72
CA LEU A 155 -4.08 -10.44 36.22
C LEU A 155 -3.80 -11.49 37.29
N GLU A 156 -4.81 -12.28 37.61
CA GLU A 156 -4.74 -13.32 38.64
C GLU A 156 -5.28 -14.64 38.10
N GLY A 157 -4.53 -15.74 38.31
CA GLY A 157 -5.06 -17.07 38.08
C GLY A 157 -6.11 -17.45 39.12
N LEU A 158 -7.17 -18.14 38.71
CA LEU A 158 -8.30 -18.51 39.59
C LEU A 158 -8.12 -19.87 40.31
N GLY A 159 -6.98 -20.53 40.15
CA GLY A 159 -6.66 -21.82 40.79
C GLY A 159 -5.84 -22.75 39.90
N GLU A 160 -5.53 -23.96 40.37
CA GLU A 160 -4.73 -24.91 39.60
C GLU A 160 -5.55 -25.72 38.57
N PRO A 161 -4.96 -26.05 37.40
CA PRO A 161 -3.66 -25.57 36.93
C PRO A 161 -3.76 -24.11 36.47
N TYR A 162 -2.81 -23.30 36.95
CA TYR A 162 -2.77 -21.87 36.65
C TYR A 162 -2.55 -21.62 35.16
N PRO A 163 -3.26 -20.65 34.57
CA PRO A 163 -3.05 -20.21 33.21
C PRO A 163 -1.72 -19.46 33.06
N ALA A 164 -1.26 -19.28 31.82
CA ALA A 164 -0.06 -18.51 31.52
C ALA A 164 -0.34 -17.41 30.48
N ILE A 165 0.50 -16.39 30.47
CA ILE A 165 0.52 -15.31 29.47
C ILE A 165 1.90 -15.23 28.81
N TRP A 166 1.97 -14.78 27.58
CA TRP A 166 3.26 -14.51 26.96
C TRP A 166 3.87 -13.24 27.54
N HIS A 167 5.10 -13.37 28.04
CA HIS A 167 5.89 -12.30 28.67
C HIS A 167 7.27 -12.21 28.01
N ASN A 168 7.77 -11.01 27.80
CA ASN A 168 9.14 -10.74 27.39
C ASN A 168 9.83 -9.97 28.51
N SER A 169 10.91 -10.54 29.08
CA SER A 169 11.66 -9.94 30.19
C SER A 169 12.57 -8.80 29.77
N ASP A 170 12.95 -8.74 28.49
CA ASP A 170 14.09 -7.96 28.01
C ASP A 170 13.65 -6.65 27.34
N GLU A 171 12.39 -6.57 26.91
CA GLU A 171 11.79 -5.37 26.29
C GLU A 171 10.61 -4.84 27.11
N SER A 172 10.62 -3.53 27.35
CA SER A 172 9.51 -2.79 27.94
C SER A 172 8.93 -1.82 26.91
N PHE A 173 7.60 -1.74 26.81
CA PHE A 173 6.91 -0.71 26.05
C PHE A 173 6.62 0.49 26.95
N ASP A 174 6.81 1.71 26.44
CA ASP A 174 6.57 2.94 27.19
C ASP A 174 5.11 3.06 27.65
N GLU A 175 4.19 2.47 26.89
CA GLU A 175 2.75 2.52 27.14
C GLU A 175 2.29 1.62 28.29
N ILE A 176 3.03 0.53 28.59
CA ILE A 176 2.67 -0.45 29.64
C ILE A 176 3.90 -0.87 30.45
N LYS A 177 3.93 -0.49 31.73
CA LYS A 177 5.00 -0.89 32.66
C LYS A 177 4.54 -2.01 33.60
N LEU A 178 5.24 -3.13 33.59
CA LEU A 178 4.95 -4.30 34.44
C LEU A 178 5.71 -4.28 35.77
N ASN A 179 5.09 -4.81 36.83
CA ASN A 179 5.73 -4.98 38.14
C ASN A 179 6.79 -6.09 38.18
N ILE A 180 6.80 -6.98 37.19
CA ILE A 180 7.76 -8.08 37.04
C ILE A 180 8.91 -7.76 36.08
N GLY A 181 9.00 -6.51 35.60
CA GLY A 181 9.90 -6.12 34.51
C GLY A 181 9.43 -6.64 33.14
N GLY A 182 9.88 -6.00 32.07
CA GLY A 182 9.51 -6.38 30.70
C GLY A 182 8.06 -6.03 30.30
N SER A 183 7.48 -6.78 29.36
CA SER A 183 6.17 -6.49 28.74
C SER A 183 5.36 -7.75 28.40
N ILE A 184 4.06 -7.58 28.11
CA ILE A 184 3.15 -8.62 27.62
C ILE A 184 2.47 -8.20 26.33
N ASN A 185 2.00 -9.16 25.53
CA ASN A 185 1.17 -8.89 24.35
C ASN A 185 -0.28 -8.64 24.76
N CYS A 186 -0.76 -7.41 24.58
CA CYS A 186 -2.13 -7.03 24.91
C CYS A 186 -2.69 -5.99 23.93
N LYS A 187 -4.02 -5.94 23.85
CA LYS A 187 -4.77 -5.01 23.01
C LYS A 187 -5.89 -4.39 23.85
N ILE A 188 -5.95 -3.07 23.93
CA ILE A 188 -6.90 -2.33 24.75
C ILE A 188 -7.79 -1.50 23.83
N TYR A 189 -9.11 -1.58 24.01
CA TYR A 189 -10.10 -0.98 23.11
C TYR A 189 -11.01 -0.01 23.86
N SER A 190 -11.64 0.88 23.10
CA SER A 190 -12.66 1.79 23.58
C SER A 190 -13.97 1.63 22.80
N SER A 191 -15.10 1.78 23.49
CA SER A 191 -16.42 1.93 22.88
C SER A 191 -16.65 3.32 22.27
N GLU A 192 -15.83 4.31 22.61
CA GLU A 192 -15.80 5.62 21.95
C GLU A 192 -15.03 5.61 20.63
N MET A 193 -14.31 4.54 20.28
CA MET A 193 -13.87 4.29 18.89
C MET A 193 -15.06 3.97 17.95
N ASN A 194 -16.21 4.62 18.16
CA ASN A 194 -17.16 4.88 17.08
C ASN A 194 -16.60 5.92 16.09
N GLU A 195 -15.58 6.70 16.48
CA GLU A 195 -14.78 7.49 15.54
C GLU A 195 -13.73 6.62 14.87
N SER A 196 -13.73 6.61 13.53
CA SER A 196 -12.73 5.88 12.75
C SER A 196 -11.34 6.51 12.92
N LEU A 197 -10.24 5.76 12.72
CA LEU A 197 -8.88 6.32 12.66
C LEU A 197 -8.82 7.51 11.70
N TYR A 198 -9.59 7.44 10.62
CA TYR A 198 -9.68 8.52 9.66
C TYR A 198 -10.34 9.79 10.21
N SER A 199 -11.37 9.65 11.04
CA SER A 199 -12.00 10.80 11.73
C SER A 199 -11.01 11.53 12.66
N ILE A 200 -10.14 10.77 13.34
CA ILE A 200 -9.06 11.33 14.16
C ILE A 200 -8.03 12.03 13.27
N TRP A 201 -7.65 11.39 12.16
CA TRP A 201 -6.73 11.98 11.18
C TRP A 201 -7.28 13.31 10.63
N ILE A 202 -8.56 13.37 10.23
CA ILE A 202 -9.21 14.60 9.74
C ILE A 202 -9.06 15.71 10.78
N LYS A 203 -9.40 15.44 12.03
CA LYS A 203 -9.32 16.43 13.11
C LYS A 203 -7.91 16.95 13.37
N ASN A 204 -6.89 16.10 13.17
CA ASN A 204 -5.50 16.44 13.43
C ASN A 204 -4.82 17.13 12.25
N ASN A 205 -5.29 16.92 11.02
CA ASN A 205 -4.58 17.32 9.79
C ASN A 205 -5.32 18.35 8.94
N GLU A 206 -6.64 18.49 9.09
CA GLU A 206 -7.42 19.49 8.35
C GLU A 206 -7.54 20.81 9.13
N PRO A 207 -7.60 21.97 8.44
CA PRO A 207 -7.75 23.26 9.09
C PRO A 207 -9.04 23.34 9.89
N ASN A 208 -8.94 23.87 11.11
CA ASN A 208 -10.10 24.23 11.91
C ASN A 208 -10.73 25.54 11.39
N ASN A 209 -11.87 25.94 11.95
CA ASN A 209 -12.58 27.15 11.53
C ASN A 209 -11.72 28.43 11.63
N GLU A 210 -10.84 28.54 12.62
CA GLU A 210 -9.96 29.71 12.77
C GLU A 210 -8.95 29.78 11.62
N GLU A 211 -8.36 28.64 11.26
CA GLU A 211 -7.42 28.56 10.14
C GLU A 211 -8.12 28.82 8.80
N LEU A 212 -9.35 28.34 8.61
CA LEU A 212 -10.14 28.65 7.42
C LEU A 212 -10.41 30.16 7.28
N GLU A 213 -10.73 30.86 8.38
CA GLU A 213 -10.87 32.32 8.36
C GLU A 213 -9.54 33.02 8.06
N ARG A 214 -8.42 32.52 8.58
CA ARG A 214 -7.08 33.04 8.24
C ARG A 214 -6.76 32.87 6.76
N GLN A 215 -7.09 31.73 6.16
CA GLN A 215 -6.90 31.47 4.73
C GLN A 215 -7.67 32.46 3.86
N LYS A 216 -8.92 32.83 4.23
CA LYS A 216 -9.72 33.83 3.51
C LYS A 216 -9.07 35.21 3.47
N LEU A 217 -8.29 35.55 4.50
CA LEU A 217 -7.59 36.83 4.60
C LEU A 217 -6.18 36.79 4.02
N PHE A 218 -5.66 35.60 3.69
CA PHE A 218 -4.31 35.43 3.19
C PHE A 218 -4.18 35.94 1.75
N ILE A 219 -3.06 36.61 1.47
CA ILE A 219 -2.79 37.21 0.17
C ILE A 219 -1.56 36.55 -0.44
N PHE A 220 -1.76 35.75 -1.48
CA PHE A 220 -0.66 35.17 -2.27
C PHE A 220 0.04 36.21 -3.16
N ASN A 221 1.31 35.96 -3.48
CA ASN A 221 2.08 36.78 -4.42
C ASN A 221 1.55 36.61 -5.85
N TYR A 222 1.40 35.36 -6.29
CA TYR A 222 0.72 35.02 -7.52
C TYR A 222 -0.70 34.53 -7.20
N LYS A 223 -1.70 35.11 -7.87
CA LYS A 223 -3.13 34.84 -7.63
C LYS A 223 -3.78 34.36 -8.93
N PRO A 224 -3.48 33.13 -9.37
CA PRO A 224 -4.06 32.59 -10.59
C PRO A 224 -5.57 32.47 -10.45
N LYS A 225 -6.32 32.79 -11.50
CA LYS A 225 -7.74 32.45 -11.53
C LYS A 225 -7.88 30.94 -11.78
N ILE A 226 -8.68 30.28 -10.95
CA ILE A 226 -9.00 28.86 -11.12
C ILE A 226 -10.36 28.68 -11.80
N SER A 227 -10.41 28.01 -12.95
CA SER A 227 -11.67 27.62 -13.62
C SER A 227 -12.04 26.19 -13.26
N ILE A 228 -13.16 26.00 -12.57
CA ILE A 228 -13.71 24.68 -12.22
C ILE A 228 -14.68 24.23 -13.32
N ILE A 229 -14.45 23.06 -13.90
CA ILE A 229 -15.19 22.52 -15.05
C ILE A 229 -16.16 21.45 -14.57
N VAL A 230 -17.45 21.66 -14.82
CA VAL A 230 -18.51 20.74 -14.37
C VAL A 230 -19.51 20.43 -15.50
N PRO A 231 -19.43 19.26 -16.14
CA PRO A 231 -20.52 18.75 -16.98
C PRO A 231 -21.69 18.29 -16.08
N VAL A 232 -22.92 18.70 -16.39
CA VAL A 232 -24.13 18.37 -15.61
C VAL A 232 -25.12 17.61 -16.49
N TRP A 233 -25.71 16.53 -15.96
CA TRP A 233 -26.84 15.85 -16.61
C TRP A 233 -27.70 15.12 -15.58
N ASN A 234 -28.98 15.52 -15.46
CA ASN A 234 -29.97 14.90 -14.57
C ASN A 234 -29.51 14.72 -13.11
N THR A 235 -28.68 15.64 -12.62
CA THR A 235 -28.11 15.56 -11.27
C THR A 235 -29.20 15.75 -10.21
N PRO A 236 -29.26 14.90 -9.16
CA PRO A 236 -30.17 15.12 -8.04
C PRO A 236 -29.95 16.50 -7.40
N LYS A 237 -31.05 17.22 -7.12
CA LYS A 237 -31.02 18.60 -6.59
C LYS A 237 -30.03 18.79 -5.44
N ARG A 238 -30.02 17.85 -4.50
CA ARG A 238 -29.13 17.88 -3.33
C ARG A 238 -27.66 17.82 -3.74
N PHE A 239 -27.29 16.89 -4.60
CA PHE A 239 -25.89 16.72 -4.98
C PHE A 239 -25.37 17.94 -5.74
N LEU A 240 -26.20 18.46 -6.66
CA LEU A 240 -25.88 19.69 -7.39
C LEU A 240 -25.74 20.90 -6.44
N THR A 241 -26.61 21.01 -5.44
CA THR A 241 -26.54 22.05 -4.41
C THR A 241 -25.26 21.92 -3.58
N ASP A 242 -24.99 20.73 -3.03
CA ASP A 242 -23.79 20.45 -2.24
C ASP A 242 -22.51 20.77 -3.04
N MET A 243 -22.47 20.41 -4.33
CA MET A 243 -21.35 20.66 -5.23
C MET A 243 -21.14 22.17 -5.42
N ILE A 244 -22.17 22.93 -5.81
CA ILE A 244 -22.07 24.39 -6.01
C ILE A 244 -21.66 25.09 -4.71
N GLU A 245 -22.27 24.71 -3.58
CA GLU A 245 -21.93 25.26 -2.26
C GLU A 245 -20.49 24.94 -1.86
N SER A 246 -19.96 23.77 -2.21
CA SER A 246 -18.56 23.42 -1.92
C SER A 246 -17.56 24.35 -2.64
N VAL A 247 -17.92 24.84 -3.83
CA VAL A 247 -17.13 25.83 -4.60
C VAL A 247 -17.32 27.25 -4.02
N LEU A 248 -18.55 27.61 -3.68
CA LEU A 248 -18.85 28.93 -3.08
C LEU A 248 -18.12 29.16 -1.75
N ASN A 249 -17.98 28.09 -0.95
CA ASN A 249 -17.39 28.14 0.38
C ASN A 249 -15.85 28.01 0.40
N GLN A 250 -15.20 28.03 -0.78
CA GLN A 250 -13.74 27.98 -0.86
C GLN A 250 -13.08 29.19 -0.19
N THR A 251 -12.02 28.95 0.57
CA THR A 251 -11.26 30.02 1.26
C THR A 251 -10.46 30.90 0.29
N TYR A 252 -10.08 30.37 -0.88
CA TYR A 252 -9.55 31.17 -1.99
C TYR A 252 -10.69 31.71 -2.86
N SER A 253 -10.67 32.99 -3.20
CA SER A 253 -11.82 33.68 -3.81
C SER A 253 -11.73 33.93 -5.32
N TYR A 254 -10.55 33.75 -5.93
CA TYR A 254 -10.33 34.06 -7.35
C TYR A 254 -10.56 32.84 -8.24
N TRP A 255 -11.83 32.47 -8.38
CA TRP A 255 -12.25 31.32 -9.17
C TRP A 255 -13.47 31.65 -10.05
N GLU A 256 -13.75 30.76 -10.98
CA GLU A 256 -15.01 30.72 -11.72
C GLU A 256 -15.50 29.27 -11.89
N LEU A 257 -16.82 29.08 -11.80
CA LEU A 257 -17.45 27.78 -11.94
C LEU A 257 -18.11 27.71 -13.32
N CYS A 258 -17.60 26.83 -14.17
CA CYS A 258 -18.00 26.68 -15.57
C CYS A 258 -18.86 25.42 -15.72
N ILE A 259 -20.17 25.63 -15.84
CA ILE A 259 -21.17 24.55 -15.93
C ILE A 259 -21.64 24.40 -17.38
N ALA A 260 -21.65 23.18 -17.88
CA ALA A 260 -22.39 22.84 -19.10
C ALA A 260 -23.51 21.85 -18.75
N ASP A 261 -24.75 22.30 -18.85
CA ASP A 261 -25.92 21.43 -18.66
C ASP A 261 -26.24 20.72 -19.99
N GLY A 262 -26.02 19.41 -20.00
CA GLY A 262 -26.21 18.51 -21.13
C GLY A 262 -27.67 18.20 -21.43
N ALA A 263 -28.52 19.23 -21.50
CA ALA A 263 -29.96 19.11 -21.70
C ALA A 263 -30.63 18.21 -20.64
N SER A 264 -30.44 18.52 -19.36
CA SER A 264 -31.14 17.81 -18.28
C SER A 264 -32.65 17.87 -18.46
N ASN A 265 -33.32 16.73 -18.26
CA ASN A 265 -34.77 16.60 -18.39
C ASN A 265 -35.51 17.03 -17.12
N GLU A 266 -34.82 17.03 -15.98
CA GLU A 266 -35.38 17.39 -14.68
C GLU A 266 -35.33 18.92 -14.48
N GLU A 267 -36.51 19.54 -14.36
CA GLU A 267 -36.66 21.01 -14.25
C GLU A 267 -35.85 21.60 -13.09
N HIS A 268 -35.74 20.86 -11.96
CA HIS A 268 -35.01 21.33 -10.78
C HIS A 268 -33.52 21.59 -11.04
N VAL A 269 -32.91 20.96 -12.05
CA VAL A 269 -31.49 21.16 -12.38
C VAL A 269 -31.29 22.58 -12.87
N ARG A 270 -32.11 23.00 -13.83
CA ARG A 270 -32.05 24.35 -14.39
C ARG A 270 -32.42 25.40 -13.34
N GLU A 271 -33.50 25.19 -12.60
CA GLU A 271 -33.91 26.09 -11.51
C GLU A 271 -32.80 26.29 -10.47
N CYS A 272 -32.12 25.20 -10.09
CA CYS A 272 -31.01 25.24 -9.13
C CYS A 272 -29.87 26.09 -9.67
N ILE A 273 -29.41 25.84 -10.91
CA ILE A 273 -28.31 26.58 -11.51
C ILE A 273 -28.66 28.06 -11.68
N GLU A 274 -29.85 28.40 -12.20
CA GLU A 274 -30.28 29.79 -12.40
C GLU A 274 -30.36 30.57 -11.08
N ALA A 275 -30.79 29.91 -9.99
CA ALA A 275 -30.80 30.50 -8.65
C ALA A 275 -29.39 30.88 -8.17
N TYR A 276 -28.37 30.08 -8.49
CA TYR A 276 -26.97 30.35 -8.12
C TYR A 276 -26.28 31.35 -9.03
N VAL A 277 -26.50 31.27 -10.35
CA VAL A 277 -25.98 32.24 -11.34
C VAL A 277 -26.51 33.67 -11.06
N THR A 278 -27.72 33.77 -10.55
CA THR A 278 -28.29 35.06 -10.12
C THR A 278 -27.58 35.63 -8.90
N LYS A 279 -27.13 34.77 -7.97
CA LYS A 279 -26.47 35.14 -6.71
C LYS A 279 -24.98 35.47 -6.89
N ASP A 280 -24.27 34.74 -7.75
CA ASP A 280 -22.82 34.90 -7.93
C ASP A 280 -22.44 34.88 -9.42
N LYS A 281 -21.85 35.99 -9.89
CA LYS A 281 -21.45 36.17 -11.29
C LYS A 281 -20.22 35.37 -11.70
N ARG A 282 -19.50 34.76 -10.75
CA ARG A 282 -18.40 33.82 -11.03
C ARG A 282 -18.91 32.48 -11.57
N ILE A 283 -20.20 32.19 -11.44
CA ILE A 283 -20.83 30.99 -11.99
C ILE A 283 -21.28 31.29 -13.42
N LYS A 284 -20.68 30.58 -14.37
CA LYS A 284 -20.99 30.64 -15.81
C LYS A 284 -21.68 29.34 -16.20
N VAL A 285 -22.75 29.44 -16.98
CA VAL A 285 -23.51 28.28 -17.44
C VAL A 285 -23.72 28.33 -18.95
N LYS A 286 -23.61 27.16 -19.59
CA LYS A 286 -24.07 26.92 -20.95
C LYS A 286 -25.12 25.81 -20.93
N TYR A 287 -26.33 26.13 -21.36
CA TYR A 287 -27.40 25.16 -21.55
C TYR A 287 -27.31 24.59 -22.98
N LEU A 288 -27.12 23.28 -23.10
CA LEU A 288 -27.05 22.60 -24.39
C LEU A 288 -28.45 22.22 -24.86
N ASN A 289 -28.64 22.17 -26.18
CA ASN A 289 -29.90 21.75 -26.79
C ASN A 289 -30.09 20.23 -26.77
N GLU A 290 -29.00 19.48 -26.62
CA GLU A 290 -28.97 18.02 -26.54
C GLU A 290 -27.82 17.57 -25.64
N ASN A 291 -27.92 16.35 -25.08
CA ASN A 291 -26.84 15.76 -24.30
C ASN A 291 -25.73 15.26 -25.23
N LYS A 292 -24.53 15.86 -25.14
CA LYS A 292 -23.35 15.47 -25.94
C LYS A 292 -22.48 14.41 -25.26
N GLY A 293 -22.97 13.80 -24.19
CA GLY A 293 -22.21 12.86 -23.37
C GLY A 293 -21.13 13.56 -22.55
N ILE A 294 -20.39 12.77 -21.75
CA ILE A 294 -19.43 13.31 -20.77
C ILE A 294 -18.31 14.13 -21.45
N VAL A 295 -17.76 13.65 -22.56
CA VAL A 295 -16.70 14.35 -23.31
C VAL A 295 -17.20 15.66 -23.88
N GLY A 296 -18.33 15.63 -24.59
CA GLY A 296 -18.89 16.81 -25.23
C GLY A 296 -19.31 17.87 -24.21
N ASN A 297 -20.01 17.48 -23.15
CA ASN A 297 -20.43 18.40 -22.10
C ASN A 297 -19.23 19.01 -21.37
N SER A 298 -18.18 18.23 -21.08
CA SER A 298 -16.94 18.76 -20.48
C SER A 298 -16.23 19.77 -21.38
N ASN A 299 -16.19 19.53 -22.69
CA ASN A 299 -15.61 20.47 -23.66
C ASN A 299 -16.43 21.78 -23.75
N GLU A 300 -17.76 21.70 -23.64
CA GLU A 300 -18.62 22.88 -23.61
C GLU A 300 -18.42 23.70 -22.32
N ALA A 301 -18.20 23.05 -21.18
CA ALA A 301 -17.83 23.70 -19.93
C ALA A 301 -16.44 24.32 -20.00
N LEU A 302 -15.45 23.62 -20.57
CA LEU A 302 -14.10 24.16 -20.85
C LEU A 302 -14.14 25.42 -21.72
N GLY A 303 -15.07 25.49 -22.69
CA GLY A 303 -15.24 26.66 -23.54
C GLY A 303 -15.63 27.95 -22.79
N LEU A 304 -16.09 27.85 -21.54
CA LEU A 304 -16.41 29.00 -20.67
C LEU A 304 -15.21 29.47 -19.83
N ALA A 305 -14.16 28.65 -19.75
CA ALA A 305 -13.02 28.86 -18.86
C ALA A 305 -12.09 29.98 -19.34
N THR A 306 -11.69 30.82 -18.41
CA THR A 306 -10.80 31.98 -18.59
C THR A 306 -9.72 32.05 -17.52
N GLY A 307 -9.62 31.03 -16.66
CA GLY A 307 -8.61 30.92 -15.62
C GLY A 307 -7.27 30.41 -16.14
N ASP A 308 -6.23 30.67 -15.35
CA ASP A 308 -4.86 30.23 -15.60
C ASP A 308 -4.69 28.73 -15.34
N TYR A 309 -5.54 28.17 -14.47
CA TYR A 309 -5.57 26.74 -14.14
C TYR A 309 -7.00 26.19 -14.22
N ILE A 310 -7.09 24.94 -14.64
CA ILE A 310 -8.32 24.20 -14.88
C ILE A 310 -8.45 23.11 -13.82
N VAL A 311 -9.58 23.05 -13.13
CA VAL A 311 -9.90 22.03 -12.13
C VAL A 311 -11.08 21.19 -12.61
N LEU A 312 -10.97 19.87 -12.51
CA LEU A 312 -12.07 18.96 -12.85
C LEU A 312 -12.90 18.64 -11.59
N LEU A 313 -14.22 18.81 -11.67
CA LEU A 313 -15.14 18.48 -10.57
C LEU A 313 -16.40 17.80 -11.12
N ASP A 314 -16.74 16.65 -10.57
CA ASP A 314 -17.97 15.95 -10.93
C ASP A 314 -19.18 16.60 -10.27
N HIS A 315 -20.31 16.61 -10.97
CA HIS A 315 -21.52 17.35 -10.57
C HIS A 315 -22.15 16.86 -9.26
N ASP A 316 -21.75 15.68 -8.78
CA ASP A 316 -22.25 15.01 -7.59
C ASP A 316 -21.24 14.93 -6.45
N ASP A 317 -20.02 15.45 -6.64
CA ASP A 317 -18.96 15.44 -5.64
C ASP A 317 -18.79 16.81 -4.95
N THR A 318 -17.93 16.85 -3.93
CA THR A 318 -17.63 18.11 -3.22
C THR A 318 -16.14 18.32 -3.02
N LEU A 319 -15.73 19.59 -2.98
CA LEU A 319 -14.37 20.01 -2.63
C LEU A 319 -14.26 20.26 -1.12
N ALA A 320 -13.07 20.01 -0.57
CA ALA A 320 -12.74 20.47 0.78
C ALA A 320 -12.74 22.03 0.80
N PRO A 321 -13.18 22.71 1.88
CA PRO A 321 -13.30 24.18 1.92
C PRO A 321 -11.98 24.95 1.66
N PHE A 322 -10.85 24.27 1.82
CA PHE A 322 -9.50 24.81 1.65
C PHE A 322 -8.81 24.31 0.38
N ALA A 323 -9.51 23.59 -0.52
CA ALA A 323 -8.95 22.96 -1.70
C ALA A 323 -8.27 23.97 -2.64
N LEU A 324 -8.98 25.02 -3.04
CA LEU A 324 -8.42 26.03 -3.94
C LEU A 324 -7.27 26.82 -3.30
N PHE A 325 -7.30 27.02 -1.98
CA PHE A 325 -6.21 27.66 -1.25
C PHE A 325 -4.93 26.82 -1.31
N GLU A 326 -5.02 25.51 -1.06
CA GLU A 326 -3.87 24.61 -1.12
C GLU A 326 -3.33 24.46 -2.55
N ILE A 327 -4.20 24.45 -3.56
CA ILE A 327 -3.78 24.47 -4.97
C ILE A 327 -2.96 25.72 -5.27
N VAL A 328 -3.45 26.91 -4.91
CA VAL A 328 -2.75 28.18 -5.15
C VAL A 328 -1.46 28.27 -4.34
N LYS A 329 -1.45 27.72 -3.13
CA LYS A 329 -0.24 27.59 -2.32
C LYS A 329 0.80 26.74 -3.03
N ALA A 330 0.42 25.56 -3.52
CA ALA A 330 1.32 24.68 -4.26
C ALA A 330 1.89 25.35 -5.53
N ILE A 331 1.07 26.13 -6.26
CA ILE A 331 1.51 26.92 -7.43
C ILE A 331 2.52 28.01 -7.02
N ASN A 332 2.31 28.68 -5.89
CA ASN A 332 3.26 29.71 -5.42
C ASN A 332 4.58 29.09 -4.91
N GLU A 333 4.51 27.89 -4.32
CA GLU A 333 5.69 27.13 -3.88
C GLU A 333 6.43 26.47 -5.04
N ASN A 334 5.72 26.18 -6.14
CA ASN A 334 6.23 25.54 -7.35
C ASN A 334 5.74 26.29 -8.61
N PRO A 335 6.36 27.42 -8.99
CA PRO A 335 5.90 28.24 -10.12
C PRO A 335 5.82 27.52 -11.47
N ASP A 336 6.60 26.45 -11.62
CA ASP A 336 6.63 25.61 -12.83
C ASP A 336 5.63 24.45 -12.78
N ALA A 337 4.78 24.36 -11.75
CA ALA A 337 3.74 23.34 -11.65
C ALA A 337 2.71 23.51 -12.77
N ASP A 338 2.69 22.56 -13.70
CA ASP A 338 1.79 22.57 -14.85
C ASP A 338 0.74 21.44 -14.81
N PHE A 339 0.98 20.40 -14.02
CA PHE A 339 -0.03 19.43 -13.61
C PHE A 339 0.03 19.19 -12.11
N ILE A 340 -1.10 19.32 -11.41
CA ILE A 340 -1.19 19.14 -9.96
C ILE A 340 -2.29 18.13 -9.66
N TYR A 341 -2.08 17.27 -8.67
CA TYR A 341 -3.13 16.43 -8.13
C TYR A 341 -3.11 16.34 -6.60
N SER A 342 -4.21 15.89 -6.00
CA SER A 342 -4.33 15.73 -4.55
C SER A 342 -4.73 14.31 -4.14
N ASP A 343 -4.65 14.05 -2.84
CA ASP A 343 -5.35 12.93 -2.22
C ASP A 343 -6.87 13.16 -2.25
N GLU A 344 -7.62 12.07 -2.10
CA GLU A 344 -9.09 12.04 -2.12
C GLU A 344 -9.61 11.06 -1.07
N ASP A 345 -10.88 11.22 -0.69
CA ASP A 345 -11.62 10.21 0.06
C ASP A 345 -13.02 10.02 -0.50
N LYS A 346 -13.80 9.15 0.15
CA LYS A 346 -15.20 8.97 -0.16
C LYS A 346 -16.08 9.65 0.86
N ILE A 347 -17.22 10.16 0.39
CA ILE A 347 -18.28 10.68 1.23
C ILE A 347 -19.57 9.90 1.00
N SER A 348 -20.34 9.67 2.07
CA SER A 348 -21.63 8.99 1.98
C SER A 348 -22.60 9.74 1.06
N GLU A 349 -23.57 9.03 0.50
CA GLU A 349 -24.60 9.62 -0.37
C GLU A 349 -25.25 10.87 0.25
N ASP A 350 -25.50 10.83 1.57
CA ASP A 350 -26.05 11.93 2.34
C ASP A 350 -25.03 12.99 2.79
N GLY A 351 -23.79 12.96 2.33
CA GLY A 351 -22.76 13.93 2.72
C GLY A 351 -22.34 13.89 4.20
N GLY A 352 -22.91 12.99 5.01
CA GLY A 352 -22.77 13.03 6.47
C GLY A 352 -21.50 12.37 7.01
N LYS A 353 -20.85 11.50 6.22
CA LYS A 353 -19.71 10.71 6.67
C LYS A 353 -18.65 10.54 5.59
N ARG A 354 -17.41 10.87 5.93
CA ARG A 354 -16.21 10.63 5.12
C ARG A 354 -15.52 9.32 5.51
N PHE A 355 -14.99 8.57 4.53
CA PHE A 355 -14.35 7.25 4.71
C PHE A 355 -13.45 6.86 3.53
N ASP A 356 -12.67 5.77 3.69
CA ASP A 356 -11.82 5.17 2.64
C ASP A 356 -10.84 6.17 1.97
N PRO A 357 -9.96 6.85 2.75
CA PRO A 357 -9.01 7.80 2.19
C PRO A 357 -7.97 7.11 1.31
N HIS A 358 -7.78 7.66 0.11
CA HIS A 358 -6.70 7.27 -0.79
C HIS A 358 -5.55 8.26 -0.64
N PHE A 359 -4.58 7.89 0.20
CA PHE A 359 -3.31 8.58 0.38
C PHE A 359 -2.33 8.13 -0.71
N LYS A 360 -2.26 8.92 -1.77
CA LYS A 360 -1.56 8.63 -3.02
C LYS A 360 -0.05 8.85 -2.88
N PRO A 361 0.78 8.13 -3.64
CA PRO A 361 2.18 8.51 -3.78
C PRO A 361 2.32 9.82 -4.55
N ASP A 362 3.51 10.42 -4.51
CA ASP A 362 3.94 11.42 -5.49
C ASP A 362 4.04 10.78 -6.88
N TRP A 363 4.45 11.58 -7.88
CA TRP A 363 4.39 11.22 -9.29
C TRP A 363 5.02 9.84 -9.59
N SER A 364 4.19 8.92 -10.05
CA SER A 364 4.54 7.51 -10.27
C SER A 364 4.04 7.04 -11.64
N PRO A 365 4.83 7.24 -12.72
CA PRO A 365 4.37 7.01 -14.09
C PRO A 365 3.96 5.55 -14.37
N ASP A 366 4.63 4.57 -13.76
CA ASP A 366 4.30 3.15 -13.97
C ASP A 366 3.10 2.69 -13.13
N THR A 367 2.86 3.35 -11.99
CA THR A 367 1.60 3.20 -11.26
C THR A 367 0.45 3.78 -12.07
N LEU A 368 0.62 4.98 -12.66
CA LEU A 368 -0.39 5.60 -13.53
C LEU A 368 -0.70 4.71 -14.74
N LYS A 369 0.30 4.03 -15.33
CA LYS A 369 0.07 3.08 -16.44
C LYS A 369 -0.64 1.79 -16.04
N SER A 370 -0.69 1.49 -14.74
CA SER A 370 -1.37 0.30 -14.23
C SER A 370 -2.83 0.58 -13.84
N TYR A 371 -3.15 1.80 -13.39
CA TYR A 371 -4.52 2.30 -13.21
C TYR A 371 -4.49 3.83 -12.99
N ASN A 372 -5.63 4.50 -13.17
CA ASN A 372 -5.73 5.95 -12.91
C ASN A 372 -5.73 6.26 -11.40
N TYR A 373 -4.58 6.19 -10.74
CA TYR A 373 -4.50 6.52 -9.31
C TYR A 373 -4.67 8.02 -9.02
N ILE A 374 -4.48 8.87 -10.04
CA ILE A 374 -4.62 10.32 -9.94
C ILE A 374 -6.09 10.70 -9.80
N THR A 375 -6.94 10.28 -10.74
CA THR A 375 -8.40 10.55 -10.76
C THR A 375 -8.73 11.98 -10.28
N HIS A 376 -9.14 12.14 -9.01
CA HIS A 376 -9.47 13.43 -8.41
C HIS A 376 -8.46 13.87 -7.33
N LEU A 377 -8.21 15.14 -7.07
CA LEU A 377 -8.56 16.31 -7.84
C LEU A 377 -7.45 16.56 -8.86
N SER A 378 -7.78 16.58 -10.16
CA SER A 378 -6.81 16.95 -11.20
C SER A 378 -6.87 18.45 -11.47
N VAL A 379 -5.71 19.10 -11.49
CA VAL A 379 -5.55 20.52 -11.79
C VAL A 379 -4.51 20.69 -12.91
N ILE A 380 -4.89 21.37 -13.97
CA ILE A 380 -4.10 21.44 -15.20
C ILE A 380 -3.87 22.91 -15.55
N LYS A 381 -2.61 23.30 -15.74
CA LYS A 381 -2.28 24.64 -16.23
C LYS A 381 -2.85 24.84 -17.64
N LYS A 382 -3.44 26.00 -17.90
CA LYS A 382 -4.18 26.27 -19.13
C LYS A 382 -3.29 26.09 -20.37
N GLU A 383 -2.05 26.57 -20.32
CA GLU A 383 -1.10 26.42 -21.42
C GLU A 383 -0.79 24.94 -21.74
N LEU A 384 -0.64 24.09 -20.72
CA LEU A 384 -0.45 22.65 -20.90
C LEU A 384 -1.68 22.02 -21.55
N LEU A 385 -2.88 22.37 -21.09
CA LEU A 385 -4.13 21.87 -21.66
C LEU A 385 -4.30 22.28 -23.14
N ASP A 386 -3.91 23.51 -23.47
CA ASP A 386 -3.96 24.03 -24.84
C ASP A 386 -2.92 23.35 -25.75
N GLU A 387 -1.76 22.96 -25.22
CA GLU A 387 -0.77 22.16 -25.96
C GLU A 387 -1.28 20.74 -26.26
N VAL A 388 -1.83 20.04 -25.26
CA VAL A 388 -2.20 18.63 -25.41
C VAL A 388 -3.58 18.42 -26.03
N GLY A 389 -4.40 19.48 -26.06
CA GLY A 389 -5.80 19.47 -26.48
C GLY A 389 -6.77 19.01 -25.39
N TRP A 390 -8.06 19.29 -25.60
CA TRP A 390 -9.12 19.03 -24.61
C TRP A 390 -9.52 17.54 -24.54
N PHE A 391 -10.72 17.24 -24.00
CA PHE A 391 -11.23 15.86 -23.97
C PHE A 391 -11.52 15.36 -25.39
N LYS A 392 -11.18 14.10 -25.65
CA LYS A 392 -11.36 13.44 -26.94
C LYS A 392 -12.52 12.47 -26.93
N GLU A 393 -13.26 12.42 -28.02
CA GLU A 393 -14.31 11.42 -28.23
C GLU A 393 -13.71 10.01 -28.35
N GLY A 394 -14.48 8.99 -27.96
CA GLY A 394 -14.06 7.59 -27.98
C GLY A 394 -13.23 7.17 -26.77
N TYR A 395 -13.30 7.94 -25.68
CA TYR A 395 -12.75 7.61 -24.36
C TYR A 395 -13.81 7.77 -23.25
N GLU A 396 -15.09 7.78 -23.58
CA GLU A 396 -16.18 8.00 -22.63
C GLU A 396 -16.10 7.01 -21.45
N GLY A 397 -16.16 7.53 -20.22
CA GLY A 397 -15.97 6.78 -18.98
C GLY A 397 -14.51 6.69 -18.52
N SER A 398 -13.54 7.09 -19.34
CA SER A 398 -12.11 7.21 -19.01
C SER A 398 -11.44 8.38 -19.73
N GLN A 399 -12.23 9.41 -20.03
CA GLN A 399 -11.80 10.61 -20.75
C GLN A 399 -10.82 11.45 -19.94
N ASP A 400 -10.96 11.41 -18.61
CA ASP A 400 -10.02 11.95 -17.64
C ASP A 400 -8.68 11.22 -17.70
N TYR A 401 -8.69 9.88 -17.76
CA TYR A 401 -7.47 9.09 -17.82
C TYR A 401 -6.68 9.34 -19.12
N ASP A 402 -7.35 9.42 -20.27
CA ASP A 402 -6.71 9.86 -21.53
C ASP A 402 -6.08 11.25 -21.39
N LEU A 403 -6.82 12.21 -20.83
CA LEU A 403 -6.32 13.57 -20.65
C LEU A 403 -5.11 13.62 -19.70
N ILE A 404 -5.18 12.92 -18.57
CA ILE A 404 -4.08 12.85 -17.59
C ILE A 404 -2.83 12.23 -18.22
N LEU A 405 -2.97 11.15 -19.00
CA LEU A 405 -1.85 10.54 -19.73
C LEU A 405 -1.22 11.56 -20.70
N ARG A 406 -2.03 12.27 -21.50
CA ARG A 406 -1.51 13.29 -22.43
C ARG A 406 -0.87 14.49 -21.73
N CYS A 407 -1.46 14.98 -20.65
CA CYS A 407 -0.89 16.07 -19.85
C CYS A 407 0.46 15.66 -19.26
N THR A 408 0.54 14.49 -18.64
CA THR A 408 1.76 14.02 -17.97
C THR A 408 2.88 13.63 -18.94
N GLU A 409 2.57 13.36 -20.22
CA GLU A 409 3.57 13.23 -21.29
C GLU A 409 4.30 14.56 -21.59
N LYS A 410 3.68 15.70 -21.31
CA LYS A 410 4.16 17.04 -21.65
C LYS A 410 4.49 17.93 -20.45
N ALA A 411 3.97 17.57 -19.27
CA ALA A 411 4.20 18.28 -18.02
C ALA A 411 5.71 18.34 -17.70
N LEU A 412 6.19 19.54 -17.44
CA LEU A 412 7.52 19.79 -16.90
C LEU A 412 7.59 19.42 -15.43
N ASN A 413 6.51 19.65 -14.67
CA ASN A 413 6.47 19.40 -13.24
C ASN A 413 5.08 18.93 -12.77
N VAL A 414 5.01 17.64 -12.44
CA VAL A 414 3.83 17.02 -11.83
C VAL A 414 3.94 17.14 -10.30
N VAL A 415 3.04 17.92 -9.69
CA VAL A 415 3.04 18.19 -8.24
C VAL A 415 1.90 17.45 -7.56
N HIS A 416 2.22 16.77 -6.47
CA HIS A 416 1.24 16.14 -5.59
C HIS A 416 1.03 16.98 -4.34
N ILE A 417 -0.24 17.22 -3.97
CA ILE A 417 -0.62 17.81 -2.69
C ILE A 417 -1.14 16.68 -1.78
N PRO A 418 -0.36 16.21 -0.78
CA PRO A 418 -0.72 15.10 0.10
C PRO A 418 -1.75 15.51 1.18
N LYS A 419 -2.88 16.04 0.72
CA LYS A 419 -4.05 16.48 1.48
C LYS A 419 -5.31 16.02 0.78
N ILE A 420 -6.33 15.67 1.56
CA ILE A 420 -7.64 15.29 1.04
C ILE A 420 -8.38 16.57 0.61
N LEU A 421 -8.35 16.87 -0.69
CA LEU A 421 -8.98 18.08 -1.24
C LEU A 421 -10.29 17.79 -1.99
N TYR A 422 -10.60 16.51 -2.19
CA TYR A 422 -11.76 16.02 -2.94
C TYR A 422 -12.51 14.96 -2.17
N HIS A 423 -13.84 15.02 -2.22
CA HIS A 423 -14.75 14.08 -1.57
C HIS A 423 -15.63 13.41 -2.63
N TRP A 424 -15.30 12.16 -2.95
CA TRP A 424 -16.00 11.37 -3.96
C TRP A 424 -17.27 10.73 -3.37
N ARG A 425 -18.43 11.12 -3.87
CA ARG A 425 -19.72 10.66 -3.35
C ARG A 425 -20.00 9.22 -3.74
N PHE A 426 -20.29 8.41 -2.73
CA PHE A 426 -20.66 7.02 -2.88
C PHE A 426 -22.18 6.86 -3.03
N HIS A 427 -22.64 6.49 -4.23
CA HIS A 427 -24.04 6.15 -4.54
C HIS A 427 -24.14 5.18 -5.72
N GLU A 428 -25.32 4.60 -5.98
CA GLU A 428 -25.53 3.49 -6.93
C GLU A 428 -25.11 3.80 -8.38
N ASN A 429 -25.27 5.04 -8.82
CA ASN A 429 -24.90 5.50 -10.18
C ASN A 429 -23.44 5.98 -10.29
N SER A 430 -22.76 6.16 -9.15
CA SER A 430 -21.36 6.55 -9.11
C SER A 430 -20.47 5.35 -9.35
N THR A 431 -19.33 5.57 -10.01
CA THR A 431 -18.30 4.54 -10.18
C THR A 431 -17.73 4.11 -8.82
N ALA A 432 -17.77 4.97 -7.80
CA ALA A 432 -17.44 4.60 -6.42
C ALA A 432 -18.37 3.51 -5.86
N GLY A 433 -19.66 3.54 -6.24
CA GLY A 433 -20.69 2.62 -5.74
C GLY A 433 -20.88 1.37 -6.60
N ASN A 434 -20.71 1.45 -7.92
CA ASN A 434 -20.94 0.32 -8.83
C ASN A 434 -19.96 0.26 -10.03
N PRO A 435 -18.70 -0.18 -9.81
CA PRO A 435 -17.70 -0.31 -10.88
C PRO A 435 -18.13 -1.26 -12.01
N ALA A 436 -18.83 -2.36 -11.67
CA ALA A 436 -19.17 -3.42 -12.62
C ALA A 436 -20.23 -3.03 -13.66
N ALA A 437 -20.99 -1.96 -13.43
CA ALA A 437 -22.03 -1.47 -14.35
C ALA A 437 -21.48 -0.70 -15.56
N LYS A 438 -20.19 -0.34 -15.58
CA LYS A 438 -19.58 0.53 -16.60
C LYS A 438 -18.42 -0.15 -17.34
N LEU A 439 -18.61 -1.38 -17.82
CA LEU A 439 -17.57 -2.16 -18.54
C LEU A 439 -16.95 -1.40 -19.72
N TYR A 440 -17.72 -0.54 -20.40
CA TYR A 440 -17.23 0.28 -21.52
C TYR A 440 -16.08 1.21 -21.12
N ALA A 441 -16.04 1.67 -19.86
CA ALA A 441 -14.98 2.53 -19.34
C ALA A 441 -13.63 1.78 -19.31
N TYR A 442 -13.63 0.48 -19.00
CA TYR A 442 -12.39 -0.30 -18.97
C TYR A 442 -11.79 -0.50 -20.36
N ASP A 443 -12.63 -0.66 -21.39
CA ASP A 443 -12.17 -0.72 -22.77
C ASP A 443 -11.65 0.64 -23.25
N ALA A 444 -12.31 1.74 -22.85
CA ALA A 444 -11.84 3.10 -23.11
C ALA A 444 -10.47 3.38 -22.44
N ALA A 445 -10.27 2.93 -21.20
CA ALA A 445 -9.00 3.06 -20.49
C ALA A 445 -7.87 2.23 -21.14
N LYS A 446 -8.14 0.98 -21.56
CA LYS A 446 -7.17 0.18 -22.33
C LYS A 446 -6.78 0.87 -23.64
N LYS A 447 -7.76 1.48 -24.33
CA LYS A 447 -7.51 2.30 -25.52
C LYS A 447 -6.65 3.52 -25.20
N ALA A 448 -6.95 4.27 -24.13
CA ALA A 448 -6.15 5.42 -23.69
C ALA A 448 -4.68 5.03 -23.41
N LEU A 449 -4.46 3.90 -22.75
CA LEU A 449 -3.12 3.35 -22.51
C LEU A 449 -2.42 2.89 -23.80
N ALA A 450 -3.14 2.23 -24.71
CA ALA A 450 -2.59 1.81 -25.99
C ALA A 450 -2.17 3.02 -26.84
N ASP A 451 -2.97 4.09 -26.83
CA ASP A 451 -2.64 5.33 -27.50
C ASP A 451 -1.48 6.06 -26.82
N HIS A 452 -1.42 6.02 -25.47
CA HIS A 452 -0.29 6.55 -24.69
C HIS A 452 1.03 5.90 -25.07
N ILE A 453 1.12 4.55 -25.01
CA ILE A 453 2.37 3.85 -25.34
C ILE A 453 2.85 4.16 -26.76
N ASN A 454 1.92 4.28 -27.71
CA ASN A 454 2.23 4.65 -29.09
C ASN A 454 2.79 6.08 -29.19
N ARG A 455 2.20 7.05 -28.45
CA ARG A 455 2.68 8.45 -28.43
C ARG A 455 4.08 8.58 -27.86
N ILE A 456 4.40 7.83 -26.81
CA ILE A 456 5.73 7.84 -26.18
C ILE A 456 6.74 6.92 -26.89
N GLY A 457 6.38 6.35 -28.06
CA GLY A 457 7.29 5.64 -28.94
C GLY A 457 7.57 4.18 -28.57
N PHE A 458 6.78 3.59 -27.67
CA PHE A 458 6.88 2.18 -27.32
C PHE A 458 5.91 1.32 -28.12
N LYS A 459 6.29 0.05 -28.33
CA LYS A 459 5.41 -0.99 -28.86
C LYS A 459 5.08 -1.98 -27.75
N GLY A 460 3.86 -2.47 -27.76
CA GLY A 460 3.41 -3.45 -26.80
C GLY A 460 1.90 -3.65 -26.85
N LYS A 461 1.43 -4.54 -25.98
CA LYS A 461 0.01 -4.87 -25.85
C LYS A 461 -0.50 -4.44 -24.48
N VAL A 462 -1.66 -3.80 -24.47
CA VAL A 462 -2.39 -3.48 -23.24
C VAL A 462 -3.45 -4.55 -23.00
N SER A 463 -3.52 -5.09 -21.79
CA SER A 463 -4.56 -6.02 -21.35
C SER A 463 -5.09 -5.65 -19.96
N ASP A 464 -6.16 -6.32 -19.54
CA ASP A 464 -6.60 -6.25 -18.15
C ASP A 464 -5.50 -6.79 -17.21
N GLY A 465 -5.39 -6.21 -16.03
CA GLY A 465 -4.45 -6.58 -14.98
C GLY A 465 -5.00 -7.62 -14.00
N LEU A 466 -4.41 -7.69 -12.81
CA LEU A 466 -4.72 -8.71 -11.79
C LEU A 466 -5.99 -8.41 -10.96
N PHE A 467 -6.65 -7.27 -11.16
CA PHE A 467 -7.97 -6.95 -10.63
C PHE A 467 -8.76 -6.00 -11.55
N LEU A 468 -10.08 -5.93 -11.37
CA LEU A 468 -10.95 -5.07 -12.17
C LEU A 468 -10.46 -3.62 -12.14
N SER A 469 -10.42 -2.94 -13.29
CA SER A 469 -9.91 -1.56 -13.46
C SER A 469 -8.39 -1.35 -13.32
N SER A 470 -7.61 -2.43 -13.20
CA SER A 470 -6.15 -2.40 -13.42
C SER A 470 -5.79 -2.95 -14.79
N TYR A 471 -4.62 -2.55 -15.28
CA TYR A 471 -4.12 -2.87 -16.61
C TYR A 471 -2.69 -3.39 -16.55
N LYS A 472 -2.30 -4.12 -17.59
CA LYS A 472 -0.93 -4.58 -17.81
C LYS A 472 -0.47 -4.13 -19.19
N ILE A 473 0.77 -3.68 -19.28
CA ILE A 473 1.44 -3.39 -20.55
C ILE A 473 2.53 -4.45 -20.74
N ASP A 474 2.37 -5.28 -21.76
CA ASP A 474 3.41 -6.18 -22.26
C ASP A 474 4.19 -5.43 -23.34
N TYR A 475 5.31 -4.80 -22.97
CA TYR A 475 6.19 -4.14 -23.95
C TYR A 475 6.91 -5.18 -24.80
N ASP A 476 7.07 -4.89 -26.10
CA ASP A 476 7.87 -5.73 -26.98
C ASP A 476 9.32 -5.75 -26.51
N ILE A 477 9.89 -6.95 -26.31
CA ILE A 477 11.33 -7.09 -26.00
C ILE A 477 12.13 -6.89 -27.28
N VAL A 478 13.02 -5.91 -27.27
CA VAL A 478 13.86 -5.55 -28.42
C VAL A 478 15.18 -6.32 -28.35
N GLU A 479 15.67 -6.83 -29.50
CA GLU A 479 17.01 -7.42 -29.67
C GLU A 479 17.37 -8.67 -28.83
N LEU A 480 16.46 -9.13 -27.95
CA LEU A 480 16.68 -10.28 -27.06
C LEU A 480 18.02 -10.17 -26.30
N PRO A 481 18.20 -9.16 -25.42
CA PRO A 481 19.48 -8.86 -24.78
C PRO A 481 19.98 -10.02 -23.91
N LYS A 482 21.29 -10.23 -23.87
CA LYS A 482 21.85 -11.28 -23.01
C LYS A 482 21.77 -10.86 -21.53
N VAL A 483 21.23 -11.72 -20.68
CA VAL A 483 21.15 -11.52 -19.23
C VAL A 483 22.27 -12.29 -18.52
N SER A 484 23.08 -11.62 -17.70
CA SER A 484 24.02 -12.25 -16.78
C SER A 484 23.39 -12.39 -15.40
N ILE A 485 23.03 -13.62 -15.03
CA ILE A 485 22.47 -13.93 -13.71
C ILE A 485 23.63 -14.18 -12.74
N ILE A 486 23.82 -13.28 -11.78
CA ILE A 486 24.93 -13.29 -10.83
C ILE A 486 24.44 -13.85 -9.50
N ILE A 487 25.04 -14.95 -9.04
CA ILE A 487 24.64 -15.69 -7.83
C ILE A 487 25.85 -15.92 -6.92
N PRO A 488 26.05 -15.11 -5.86
CA PRO A 488 27.03 -15.40 -4.82
C PRO A 488 26.66 -16.67 -4.03
N ASN A 489 27.63 -17.54 -3.76
CA ASN A 489 27.38 -18.77 -3.00
C ASN A 489 28.56 -19.18 -2.09
N LYS A 490 28.23 -19.54 -0.85
CA LYS A 490 29.14 -20.14 0.15
C LYS A 490 28.47 -21.34 0.80
N ASP A 491 29.02 -22.55 0.74
CA ASP A 491 28.55 -23.73 1.51
C ASP A 491 27.07 -24.16 1.32
N HIS A 492 26.29 -23.48 0.47
CA HIS A 492 24.84 -23.68 0.31
C HIS A 492 24.50 -24.46 -0.97
N LYS A 493 25.08 -25.66 -1.12
CA LYS A 493 24.91 -26.49 -2.34
C LYS A 493 23.45 -26.80 -2.67
N ASN A 494 22.62 -27.13 -1.66
CA ASN A 494 21.22 -27.53 -1.92
C ASN A 494 20.33 -26.34 -2.32
N ASP A 495 20.54 -25.18 -1.70
CA ASP A 495 19.80 -23.96 -2.04
C ASP A 495 20.17 -23.50 -3.45
N LEU A 496 21.47 -23.45 -3.74
CA LEU A 496 21.97 -23.12 -5.07
C LEU A 496 21.45 -24.08 -6.14
N GLU A 497 21.43 -25.39 -5.85
CA GLU A 497 20.89 -26.39 -6.77
C GLU A 497 19.40 -26.18 -7.04
N ARG A 498 18.60 -25.88 -6.00
CA ARG A 498 17.18 -25.54 -6.16
C ARG A 498 17.02 -24.29 -7.03
N CYS A 499 17.80 -23.24 -6.77
CA CYS A 499 17.79 -22.00 -7.54
C CYS A 499 18.11 -22.25 -9.02
N ILE A 500 19.28 -22.83 -9.33
CA ILE A 500 19.73 -23.11 -10.70
C ILE A 500 18.74 -24.02 -11.43
N ASN A 501 18.28 -25.11 -10.80
CA ASN A 501 17.32 -26.01 -11.42
C ASN A 501 15.98 -25.30 -11.70
N SER A 502 15.53 -24.41 -10.81
CA SER A 502 14.30 -23.64 -11.06
C SER A 502 14.45 -22.71 -12.28
N ILE A 503 15.59 -22.04 -12.43
CA ILE A 503 15.89 -21.17 -13.57
C ILE A 503 15.92 -21.98 -14.87
N ILE A 504 16.69 -23.07 -14.91
CA ILE A 504 16.86 -23.90 -16.11
C ILE A 504 15.53 -24.53 -16.55
N ASN A 505 14.79 -25.09 -15.61
CA ASN A 505 13.58 -25.87 -15.91
C ASN A 505 12.35 -25.01 -16.17
N LYS A 506 12.25 -23.81 -15.56
CA LYS A 506 11.03 -22.98 -15.64
C LYS A 506 11.14 -21.83 -16.64
N SER A 507 12.31 -21.20 -16.81
CA SER A 507 12.44 -19.96 -17.60
C SER A 507 12.15 -20.18 -19.08
N THR A 508 11.29 -19.36 -19.68
CA THR A 508 11.04 -19.35 -21.13
C THR A 508 12.10 -18.57 -21.90
N TYR A 509 12.60 -17.47 -21.34
CA TYR A 509 13.74 -16.75 -21.89
C TYR A 509 15.00 -17.61 -21.84
N LYS A 510 15.77 -17.66 -22.95
CA LYS A 510 16.94 -18.55 -23.09
C LYS A 510 18.27 -17.83 -23.30
N ASN A 511 18.27 -16.52 -23.60
CA ASN A 511 19.52 -15.79 -23.82
C ASN A 511 20.11 -15.27 -22.49
N TYR A 512 20.58 -16.19 -21.66
CA TYR A 512 21.21 -15.86 -20.39
C TYR A 512 22.48 -16.67 -20.16
N GLU A 513 23.34 -16.15 -19.28
CA GLU A 513 24.41 -16.91 -18.62
C GLU A 513 24.21 -16.85 -17.11
N ILE A 514 24.77 -17.82 -16.38
CA ILE A 514 24.75 -17.85 -14.92
C ILE A 514 26.19 -17.77 -14.43
N ILE A 515 26.50 -16.78 -13.61
CA ILE A 515 27.80 -16.55 -13.01
C ILE A 515 27.66 -16.83 -11.51
N ILE A 516 28.21 -17.96 -11.08
CA ILE A 516 28.25 -18.33 -9.67
C ILE A 516 29.52 -17.75 -9.06
N VAL A 517 29.39 -16.95 -8.01
CA VAL A 517 30.55 -16.37 -7.33
C VAL A 517 30.82 -17.16 -6.06
N GLU A 518 31.81 -18.04 -6.16
CA GLU A 518 32.33 -18.80 -5.03
C GLU A 518 33.10 -17.84 -4.10
N ASN A 519 32.77 -17.80 -2.81
CA ASN A 519 33.35 -16.83 -1.88
C ASN A 519 33.72 -17.43 -0.51
N GLY A 520 34.45 -18.55 -0.54
CA GLY A 520 35.09 -19.16 0.62
C GLY A 520 34.31 -20.33 1.23
N SER A 521 33.73 -21.18 0.37
CA SER A 521 33.15 -22.48 0.72
C SER A 521 34.23 -23.43 1.24
N THR A 522 33.86 -24.24 2.21
CA THR A 522 34.72 -25.24 2.85
C THR A 522 34.23 -26.67 2.60
N GLU A 523 32.98 -26.84 2.16
CA GLU A 523 32.41 -28.15 1.90
C GLU A 523 32.79 -28.71 0.52
N GLN A 524 33.42 -29.90 0.48
CA GLN A 524 33.80 -30.56 -0.77
C GLN A 524 32.61 -30.80 -1.72
N LEU A 525 31.42 -31.06 -1.16
CA LEU A 525 30.19 -31.29 -1.94
C LEU A 525 29.81 -30.10 -2.82
N VAL A 526 30.15 -28.87 -2.42
CA VAL A 526 29.91 -27.65 -3.21
C VAL A 526 30.81 -27.65 -4.45
N PHE A 527 32.10 -27.94 -4.28
CA PHE A 527 33.06 -27.99 -5.39
C PHE A 527 32.77 -29.16 -6.35
N ASP A 528 32.29 -30.29 -5.83
CA ASP A 528 31.85 -31.41 -6.67
C ASP A 528 30.62 -31.00 -7.51
N TYR A 529 29.67 -30.29 -6.89
CA TYR A 529 28.50 -29.74 -7.59
C TYR A 529 28.89 -28.72 -8.67
N TYR A 530 29.80 -27.81 -8.37
CA TYR A 530 30.38 -26.86 -9.32
C TYR A 530 30.98 -27.54 -10.55
N ASN A 531 31.81 -28.56 -10.33
CA ASN A 531 32.41 -29.33 -11.41
C ASN A 531 31.36 -30.06 -12.26
N ASP A 532 30.29 -30.54 -11.63
CA ASP A 532 29.18 -31.19 -12.32
C ASP A 532 28.37 -30.22 -13.19
N VAL A 533 27.99 -29.05 -12.65
CA VAL A 533 27.21 -28.07 -13.42
C VAL A 533 27.99 -27.46 -14.58
N MET A 534 29.28 -27.16 -14.40
CA MET A 534 30.14 -26.65 -15.50
C MET A 534 30.32 -27.68 -16.63
N LYS A 535 30.31 -28.99 -16.31
CA LYS A 535 30.34 -30.05 -17.33
C LYS A 535 29.02 -30.19 -18.07
N ARG A 536 27.89 -29.96 -17.39
CA ARG A 536 26.54 -30.12 -17.95
C ARG A 536 26.08 -28.91 -18.75
N TYR A 537 26.47 -27.71 -18.35
CA TYR A 537 25.92 -26.46 -18.87
C TYR A 537 27.04 -25.49 -19.25
N ASN A 538 27.17 -25.19 -20.54
CA ASN A 538 28.21 -24.29 -21.07
C ASN A 538 27.95 -22.80 -20.83
N PHE A 539 26.74 -22.44 -20.40
CA PHE A 539 26.34 -21.08 -20.04
C PHE A 539 26.49 -20.78 -18.53
N ILE A 540 27.06 -21.72 -17.76
CA ILE A 540 27.36 -21.53 -16.34
C ILE A 540 28.87 -21.35 -16.16
N GLU A 541 29.25 -20.24 -15.56
CA GLU A 541 30.63 -19.91 -15.19
C GLU A 541 30.75 -19.80 -13.67
N ILE A 542 31.90 -20.20 -13.13
CA ILE A 542 32.20 -20.06 -11.70
C ILE A 542 33.42 -19.18 -11.53
N LEU A 543 33.25 -18.10 -10.77
CA LEU A 543 34.31 -17.16 -10.42
C LEU A 543 34.68 -17.33 -8.95
N SER A 544 35.97 -17.37 -8.65
CA SER A 544 36.48 -17.46 -7.27
C SER A 544 36.81 -16.08 -6.70
N TRP A 545 36.19 -15.75 -5.57
CA TRP A 545 36.47 -14.59 -4.75
C TRP A 545 37.32 -15.00 -3.54
N ASN A 546 38.60 -14.63 -3.56
CA ASN A 546 39.60 -15.06 -2.56
C ASN A 546 39.81 -14.03 -1.43
N ASP A 547 38.97 -13.02 -1.30
CA ASP A 547 39.07 -11.98 -0.27
C ASP A 547 37.95 -12.13 0.79
N VAL A 548 37.96 -11.30 1.84
CA VAL A 548 36.93 -11.26 2.86
C VAL A 548 35.56 -11.02 2.23
N PHE A 549 34.56 -11.78 2.67
CA PHE A 549 33.21 -11.66 2.13
C PHE A 549 32.64 -10.26 2.34
N ASN A 550 32.18 -9.68 1.24
CA ASN A 550 31.45 -8.42 1.18
C ASN A 550 30.48 -8.53 0.00
N TYR A 551 29.18 -8.58 0.26
CA TYR A 551 28.16 -8.82 -0.77
C TYR A 551 28.29 -7.83 -1.93
N SER A 552 28.47 -6.55 -1.62
CA SER A 552 28.65 -5.48 -2.60
C SER A 552 29.92 -5.68 -3.45
N ALA A 553 31.04 -6.05 -2.82
CA ALA A 553 32.30 -6.29 -3.54
C ALA A 553 32.23 -7.52 -4.45
N VAL A 554 31.63 -8.61 -3.96
CA VAL A 554 31.45 -9.87 -4.69
C VAL A 554 30.58 -9.66 -5.93
N ASN A 555 29.46 -8.94 -5.79
CA ASN A 555 28.60 -8.62 -6.93
C ASN A 555 29.25 -7.67 -7.93
N ASN A 556 30.00 -6.65 -7.47
CA ASN A 556 30.76 -5.77 -8.35
C ASN A 556 31.82 -6.54 -9.17
N PHE A 557 32.50 -7.49 -8.53
CA PHE A 557 33.48 -8.36 -9.19
C PHE A 557 32.83 -9.19 -10.31
N ALA A 558 31.72 -9.86 -10.03
CA ALA A 558 31.01 -10.64 -11.04
C ALA A 558 30.42 -9.77 -12.16
N ALA A 559 29.88 -8.60 -11.84
CA ALA A 559 29.37 -7.65 -12.82
C ALA A 559 30.44 -7.17 -13.82
N TYR A 560 31.70 -7.05 -13.36
CA TYR A 560 32.83 -6.75 -14.24
C TYR A 560 33.07 -7.86 -15.26
N HIS A 561 33.03 -9.13 -14.82
CA HIS A 561 33.25 -10.32 -15.67
C HIS A 561 32.04 -10.71 -16.54
N ALA A 562 30.85 -10.21 -16.21
CA ALA A 562 29.62 -10.51 -16.94
C ALA A 562 29.66 -10.11 -18.42
N ASN A 563 29.14 -10.94 -19.32
CA ASN A 563 29.07 -10.68 -20.76
C ASN A 563 27.72 -10.10 -21.22
N GLY A 564 26.71 -10.14 -20.35
CA GLY A 564 25.36 -9.67 -20.63
C GLY A 564 25.23 -8.16 -20.61
N GLU A 565 24.29 -7.67 -21.41
CA GLU A 565 23.88 -6.26 -21.45
C GLU A 565 23.01 -5.91 -20.24
N ILE A 566 22.36 -6.92 -19.67
CA ILE A 566 21.55 -6.83 -18.46
C ILE A 566 22.19 -7.68 -17.38
N LEU A 567 22.33 -7.12 -16.18
CA LEU A 567 22.76 -7.81 -14.98
C LEU A 567 21.53 -8.16 -14.14
N LEU A 568 21.44 -9.41 -13.68
CA LEU A 568 20.46 -9.84 -12.70
C LEU A 568 21.18 -10.35 -11.46
N PHE A 569 21.16 -9.57 -10.39
CA PHE A 569 21.65 -9.98 -9.08
C PHE A 569 20.58 -10.83 -8.40
N LEU A 570 20.97 -12.04 -7.98
CA LEU A 570 20.04 -13.03 -7.47
C LEU A 570 20.67 -13.76 -6.28
N ASN A 571 19.91 -13.91 -5.19
CA ASN A 571 20.38 -14.74 -4.08
C ASN A 571 20.35 -16.23 -4.47
N ASN A 572 21.20 -17.03 -3.83
CA ASN A 572 21.29 -18.47 -4.08
C ASN A 572 20.11 -19.28 -3.51
N ASP A 573 19.29 -18.69 -2.63
CA ASP A 573 18.18 -19.32 -1.93
C ASP A 573 16.80 -18.86 -2.43
N VAL A 574 16.71 -18.56 -3.74
CA VAL A 574 15.43 -18.29 -4.40
C VAL A 574 14.93 -19.48 -5.22
N GLU A 575 13.63 -19.52 -5.49
CA GLU A 575 13.03 -20.46 -6.44
C GLU A 575 12.04 -19.74 -7.36
N VAL A 576 12.25 -19.81 -8.67
CA VAL A 576 11.37 -19.22 -9.69
C VAL A 576 9.98 -19.86 -9.62
N ILE A 577 8.89 -19.07 -9.69
CA ILE A 577 7.51 -19.58 -9.72
C ILE A 577 6.97 -19.61 -11.15
N ASN A 578 6.87 -18.45 -11.81
CA ASN A 578 6.29 -18.34 -13.15
C ASN A 578 7.35 -18.40 -14.25
N LYS A 579 6.97 -18.95 -15.41
CA LYS A 579 7.91 -19.31 -16.48
C LYS A 579 8.52 -18.10 -17.20
N ASN A 580 7.73 -17.04 -17.35
CA ASN A 580 8.10 -15.83 -18.09
C ASN A 580 8.68 -14.71 -17.21
N TRP A 581 9.13 -15.03 -16.00
CA TRP A 581 9.59 -14.05 -15.01
C TRP A 581 10.73 -13.15 -15.53
N LEU A 582 11.66 -13.68 -16.35
CA LEU A 582 12.72 -12.90 -16.96
C LEU A 582 12.14 -11.88 -17.95
N GLU A 583 11.23 -12.31 -18.82
CA GLU A 583 10.57 -11.42 -19.79
C GLU A 583 9.80 -10.29 -19.10
N GLU A 584 9.10 -10.59 -18.00
CA GLU A 584 8.36 -9.61 -17.19
C GLU A 584 9.27 -8.54 -16.58
N MET A 585 10.54 -8.87 -16.31
CA MET A 585 11.53 -7.91 -15.83
C MET A 585 12.24 -7.19 -17.00
N ILE A 586 12.61 -7.92 -18.05
CA ILE A 586 13.34 -7.40 -19.22
C ILE A 586 12.53 -6.31 -19.93
N MET A 587 11.23 -6.53 -20.12
CA MET A 587 10.35 -5.57 -20.80
C MET A 587 10.33 -4.19 -20.13
N HIS A 588 10.61 -4.14 -18.82
CA HIS A 588 10.75 -2.89 -18.07
C HIS A 588 12.20 -2.38 -18.05
N VAL A 589 13.19 -3.23 -17.77
CA VAL A 589 14.58 -2.79 -17.59
C VAL A 589 15.21 -2.31 -18.91
N GLN A 590 14.69 -2.72 -20.06
CA GLN A 590 15.17 -2.22 -21.36
C GLN A 590 14.86 -0.74 -21.60
N ARG A 591 13.88 -0.18 -20.87
CA ARG A 591 13.45 1.20 -21.09
C ARG A 591 14.51 2.17 -20.58
N LYS A 592 14.87 3.17 -21.39
CA LYS A 592 15.93 4.14 -21.07
C LYS A 592 15.69 4.90 -19.76
N ASP A 593 14.43 5.14 -19.39
CA ASP A 593 14.04 5.83 -18.16
C ASP A 593 14.08 4.95 -16.91
N VAL A 594 14.19 3.62 -17.05
CA VAL A 594 14.27 2.67 -15.93
C VAL A 594 15.73 2.32 -15.65
N GLY A 595 16.14 2.29 -14.39
CA GLY A 595 17.49 1.85 -14.00
C GLY A 595 17.51 0.51 -13.28
N ALA A 596 16.44 0.15 -12.56
CA ALA A 596 16.33 -1.13 -11.89
C ALA A 596 14.91 -1.72 -11.94
N VAL A 597 14.83 -3.05 -11.95
CA VAL A 597 13.57 -3.80 -11.85
C VAL A 597 13.67 -4.86 -10.75
N GLY A 598 12.67 -4.90 -9.87
CA GLY A 598 12.51 -5.93 -8.84
C GLY A 598 11.30 -6.83 -9.06
N ALA A 599 11.37 -8.04 -8.50
CA ALA A 599 10.33 -9.06 -8.56
C ALA A 599 9.48 -9.12 -7.28
N LYS A 600 8.33 -9.79 -7.32
CA LYS A 600 7.53 -10.15 -6.15
C LYS A 600 8.09 -11.40 -5.48
N LEU A 601 8.44 -11.29 -4.21
CA LEU A 601 9.01 -12.42 -3.46
C LEU A 601 8.08 -12.88 -2.36
N TYR A 602 7.97 -14.20 -2.21
CA TYR A 602 7.18 -14.87 -1.20
C TYR A 602 8.06 -15.63 -0.21
N TYR A 603 7.60 -15.70 1.03
CA TYR A 603 8.05 -16.72 1.97
C TYR A 603 7.48 -18.09 1.57
N PRO A 604 8.10 -19.21 2.02
CA PRO A 604 7.61 -20.57 1.74
C PRO A 604 6.21 -20.88 2.26
N ASN A 605 5.63 -20.01 3.10
CA ASN A 605 4.28 -20.13 3.64
C ASN A 605 3.23 -19.30 2.85
N ASP A 606 3.55 -18.87 1.64
CA ASP A 606 2.70 -18.06 0.75
C ASP A 606 2.30 -16.69 1.32
N THR A 607 3.16 -16.10 2.16
CA THR A 607 3.06 -14.69 2.53
C THR A 607 4.05 -13.84 1.76
N ILE A 608 3.72 -12.57 1.56
CA ILE A 608 4.59 -11.59 0.92
C ILE A 608 5.84 -11.39 1.77
N GLN A 609 7.00 -11.57 1.17
CA GLN A 609 8.27 -11.10 1.72
C GLN A 609 8.62 -9.74 1.14
N HIS A 610 8.56 -9.60 -0.18
CA HIS A 610 8.98 -8.40 -0.89
C HIS A 610 7.95 -7.97 -1.92
N ALA A 611 7.46 -6.74 -1.75
CA ALA A 611 6.67 -6.03 -2.74
C ALA A 611 7.17 -4.59 -2.92
N GLY A 612 8.49 -4.41 -2.82
CA GLY A 612 9.14 -3.11 -2.73
C GLY A 612 9.75 -2.80 -1.37
N VAL A 613 10.63 -1.80 -1.36
CA VAL A 613 11.16 -1.17 -0.14
C VAL A 613 10.68 0.27 -0.08
N ILE A 614 10.19 0.65 1.11
CA ILE A 614 9.80 2.02 1.45
C ILE A 614 10.81 2.58 2.46
N LEU A 615 11.32 3.77 2.20
CA LEU A 615 12.25 4.47 3.09
C LEU A 615 11.55 4.98 4.35
N GLY A 616 12.28 5.05 5.46
CA GLY A 616 11.80 5.50 6.76
C GLY A 616 10.97 4.47 7.54
N ILE A 617 10.40 3.44 6.89
CA ILE A 617 9.72 2.36 7.62
C ILE A 617 10.71 1.69 8.59
N LEU A 618 10.27 1.53 9.85
CA LEU A 618 11.09 1.02 10.96
C LEU A 618 12.40 1.80 11.16
N GLY A 619 12.43 3.08 10.76
CA GLY A 619 13.51 4.03 11.02
C GLY A 619 14.50 4.22 9.86
N ILE A 620 14.60 3.28 8.92
CA ILE A 620 15.54 3.38 7.77
C ILE A 620 14.86 2.95 6.47
N ALA A 621 14.46 1.69 6.38
CA ALA A 621 13.84 1.10 5.21
C ALA A 621 13.12 -0.20 5.58
N GLY A 622 11.94 -0.44 5.04
CA GLY A 622 11.14 -1.64 5.31
C GLY A 622 10.44 -2.18 4.07
N HIS A 623 10.02 -3.45 4.11
CA HIS A 623 9.39 -4.09 2.96
C HIS A 623 7.88 -3.83 2.95
N SER A 624 7.38 -3.34 1.82
CA SER A 624 5.95 -3.07 1.65
C SER A 624 5.12 -4.34 1.82
N HIS A 625 4.05 -4.27 2.63
CA HIS A 625 3.07 -5.36 2.84
C HIS A 625 3.67 -6.68 3.32
N LYS A 626 4.81 -6.65 4.02
CA LYS A 626 5.44 -7.86 4.55
C LYS A 626 4.44 -8.68 5.39
N ASN A 627 4.46 -10.00 5.22
CA ASN A 627 3.56 -10.98 5.82
C ASN A 627 2.10 -10.96 5.34
N TYR A 628 1.73 -10.12 4.36
CA TYR A 628 0.40 -10.19 3.77
C TYR A 628 0.21 -11.53 3.06
N PRO A 629 -1.02 -12.09 2.99
CA PRO A 629 -1.26 -13.29 2.19
C PRO A 629 -0.98 -13.04 0.70
N ALA A 630 -0.48 -14.04 -0.03
CA ALA A 630 -0.15 -13.91 -1.46
C ALA A 630 -1.27 -13.33 -2.34
N MET A 631 -2.52 -13.70 -2.04
CA MET A 631 -3.72 -13.26 -2.77
C MET A 631 -4.21 -11.86 -2.39
N SER A 632 -3.59 -11.19 -1.43
CA SER A 632 -4.01 -9.86 -1.00
C SER A 632 -3.87 -8.85 -2.15
N ASN A 633 -4.83 -7.92 -2.22
CA ASN A 633 -4.71 -6.77 -3.11
C ASN A 633 -3.71 -5.74 -2.55
N GLY A 634 -3.43 -5.78 -1.24
CA GLY A 634 -2.65 -4.74 -0.56
C GLY A 634 -3.40 -3.42 -0.49
N TYR A 635 -2.69 -2.37 -0.09
CA TYR A 635 -3.21 -1.01 -0.07
C TYR A 635 -3.55 -0.55 -1.49
N PHE A 636 -4.82 -0.23 -1.76
CA PHE A 636 -5.31 0.23 -3.08
C PHE A 636 -4.81 -0.61 -4.28
N GLY A 637 -4.69 -1.93 -4.12
CA GLY A 637 -4.29 -2.81 -5.23
C GLY A 637 -2.80 -2.89 -5.51
N ARG A 638 -1.95 -2.21 -4.71
CA ARG A 638 -0.49 -2.11 -4.93
C ARG A 638 0.24 -3.45 -5.02
N LEU A 639 -0.27 -4.54 -4.44
CA LEU A 639 0.34 -5.88 -4.56
C LEU A 639 0.12 -6.56 -5.92
N LYS A 640 -0.61 -5.90 -6.82
CA LYS A 640 -1.16 -6.47 -8.06
C LYS A 640 -0.94 -5.59 -9.30
N ILE A 641 -0.19 -4.51 -9.17
CA ILE A 641 0.13 -3.58 -10.25
C ILE A 641 1.63 -3.33 -10.34
N VAL A 642 2.09 -2.95 -11.53
CA VAL A 642 3.45 -2.42 -11.70
C VAL A 642 3.49 -1.04 -11.05
N GLN A 643 4.54 -0.75 -10.30
CA GLN A 643 4.66 0.52 -9.57
C GLN A 643 6.11 0.97 -9.50
N ASN A 644 6.30 2.29 -9.41
CA ASN A 644 7.59 2.86 -9.07
C ASN A 644 7.77 2.87 -7.56
N LEU A 645 9.00 2.58 -7.10
CA LEU A 645 9.38 2.52 -5.70
C LEU A 645 10.75 3.16 -5.50
N SER A 646 11.10 3.44 -4.25
CA SER A 646 12.40 4.03 -3.94
C SER A 646 13.51 2.99 -4.00
N ALA A 647 13.19 1.74 -3.64
CA ALA A 647 14.10 0.62 -3.78
C ALA A 647 13.38 -0.73 -3.95
N VAL A 648 14.10 -1.69 -4.48
CA VAL A 648 13.75 -3.12 -4.54
C VAL A 648 14.91 -3.93 -3.98
N THR A 649 14.65 -5.18 -3.59
CA THR A 649 15.66 -5.97 -2.87
C THR A 649 16.70 -6.63 -3.79
N GLY A 650 17.92 -6.79 -3.28
CA GLY A 650 19.01 -7.51 -3.94
C GLY A 650 18.78 -9.01 -4.10
N ALA A 651 17.76 -9.58 -3.44
CA ALA A 651 17.41 -10.99 -3.63
C ALA A 651 16.97 -11.32 -5.08
N CYS A 652 16.43 -10.32 -5.81
CA CYS A 652 16.17 -10.39 -7.25
C CYS A 652 16.11 -8.98 -7.84
N LEU A 653 17.24 -8.49 -8.34
CA LEU A 653 17.44 -7.12 -8.81
C LEU A 653 18.06 -7.10 -10.22
N MET A 654 17.30 -6.59 -11.19
CA MET A 654 17.73 -6.50 -12.59
C MET A 654 18.12 -5.06 -12.95
N ILE A 655 19.29 -4.85 -13.55
CA ILE A 655 19.85 -3.53 -13.90
C ILE A 655 20.53 -3.64 -15.27
N ARG A 656 20.43 -2.62 -16.14
CA ARG A 656 21.27 -2.56 -17.34
C ARG A 656 22.75 -2.39 -16.96
N LYS A 657 23.65 -3.13 -17.60
CA LYS A 657 25.09 -3.06 -17.29
C LYS A 657 25.65 -1.64 -17.46
N GLU A 658 25.17 -0.89 -18.46
CA GLU A 658 25.55 0.51 -18.67
C GLU A 658 25.18 1.40 -17.46
N VAL A 659 23.95 1.28 -16.94
CA VAL A 659 23.47 2.06 -15.78
C VAL A 659 24.21 1.65 -14.52
N PHE A 660 24.46 0.35 -14.34
CA PHE A 660 25.23 -0.15 -13.21
C PHE A 660 26.65 0.44 -13.17
N ASN A 661 27.30 0.56 -14.33
CA ASN A 661 28.60 1.18 -14.46
C ASN A 661 28.54 2.70 -14.23
N GLU A 662 27.52 3.37 -14.78
CA GLU A 662 27.30 4.81 -14.62
C GLU A 662 27.18 5.23 -13.15
N ILE A 663 26.42 4.47 -12.35
CA ILE A 663 26.23 4.75 -10.92
C ILE A 663 27.41 4.29 -10.03
N GLY A 664 28.43 3.64 -10.61
CA GLY A 664 29.59 3.10 -9.90
C GLY A 664 29.32 1.80 -9.10
N GLY A 665 28.28 1.05 -9.45
CA GLY A 665 27.91 -0.22 -8.83
C GLY A 665 27.53 -0.14 -7.34
N PHE A 666 27.60 -1.29 -6.67
CA PHE A 666 27.33 -1.39 -5.23
C PHE A 666 28.42 -0.70 -4.39
N ASP A 667 28.02 -0.02 -3.31
CA ASP A 667 28.98 0.55 -2.37
C ASP A 667 29.53 -0.52 -1.41
N LYS A 668 30.84 -0.73 -1.44
CA LYS A 668 31.53 -1.69 -0.57
C LYS A 668 31.42 -1.33 0.92
N GLY A 669 31.03 -0.10 1.26
CA GLY A 669 30.70 0.32 2.62
C GLY A 669 29.45 -0.36 3.19
N PHE A 670 28.60 -0.95 2.35
CA PHE A 670 27.45 -1.78 2.72
C PHE A 670 27.74 -3.25 2.43
N PRO A 671 28.50 -3.96 3.27
CA PRO A 671 28.88 -5.34 3.00
C PRO A 671 27.72 -6.34 3.10
N LEU A 672 26.62 -6.00 3.80
CA LEU A 672 25.55 -6.96 4.09
C LEU A 672 24.13 -6.40 4.03
N VAL A 673 23.86 -5.23 4.62
CA VAL A 673 22.53 -4.62 4.63
C VAL A 673 22.52 -3.29 3.87
N PHE A 674 21.35 -2.88 3.39
CA PHE A 674 21.14 -1.63 2.65
C PHE A 674 21.92 -1.48 1.33
N ASN A 675 22.69 -2.48 0.88
CA ASN A 675 23.41 -2.43 -0.39
C ASN A 675 22.46 -2.28 -1.59
N ASP A 676 21.32 -2.95 -1.54
CA ASP A 676 20.24 -2.91 -2.52
C ASP A 676 19.49 -1.57 -2.47
N VAL A 677 19.25 -1.05 -1.27
CA VAL A 677 18.67 0.29 -1.09
C VAL A 677 19.63 1.36 -1.60
N ASP A 678 20.92 1.30 -1.26
CA ASP A 678 21.94 2.26 -1.72
C ASP A 678 22.04 2.30 -3.25
N VAL A 679 22.12 1.14 -3.91
CA VAL A 679 22.21 1.10 -5.37
C VAL A 679 20.94 1.67 -6.03
N CYS A 680 19.75 1.37 -5.49
CA CYS A 680 18.51 1.97 -5.96
C CYS A 680 18.46 3.49 -5.75
N LEU A 681 18.96 4.00 -4.63
CA LEU A 681 19.03 5.44 -4.37
C LEU A 681 20.03 6.14 -5.29
N LYS A 682 21.18 5.52 -5.61
CA LYS A 682 22.09 6.03 -6.66
C LYS A 682 21.43 6.09 -8.02
N ILE A 683 20.67 5.06 -8.39
CA ILE A 683 19.90 5.01 -9.64
C ILE A 683 18.93 6.19 -9.71
N ARG A 684 18.15 6.41 -8.65
CA ARG A 684 17.20 7.52 -8.57
C ARG A 684 17.88 8.89 -8.61
N LYS A 685 19.02 9.03 -7.93
CA LYS A 685 19.82 10.27 -7.96
C LYS A 685 20.33 10.63 -9.36
N ASN A 686 20.49 9.65 -10.25
CA ASN A 686 20.83 9.85 -11.67
C ASN A 686 19.58 10.00 -12.58
N GLY A 687 18.39 10.17 -12.01
CA GLY A 687 17.16 10.45 -12.78
C GLY A 687 16.43 9.22 -13.30
N TYR A 688 16.89 8.01 -12.97
CA TYR A 688 16.26 6.76 -13.40
C TYR A 688 15.16 6.30 -12.45
N LEU A 689 14.16 5.61 -13.00
CA LEU A 689 13.09 4.95 -12.27
C LEU A 689 13.55 3.59 -11.72
N VAL A 690 13.05 3.23 -10.54
CA VAL A 690 13.09 1.87 -10.01
C VAL A 690 11.68 1.30 -10.10
N VAL A 691 11.52 0.19 -10.80
CA VAL A 691 10.23 -0.44 -11.09
C VAL A 691 10.13 -1.75 -10.33
N TRP A 692 8.96 -2.04 -9.78
CA TRP A 692 8.64 -3.36 -9.26
C TRP A 692 7.48 -3.94 -10.05
N THR A 693 7.62 -5.21 -10.45
CA THR A 693 6.57 -5.93 -11.18
C THR A 693 5.98 -7.05 -10.31
N PRO A 694 4.64 -7.15 -10.20
CA PRO A 694 3.98 -8.25 -9.52
C PRO A 694 3.97 -9.53 -10.37
N TYR A 695 4.42 -9.46 -11.63
CA TYR A 695 4.33 -10.54 -12.62
C TYR A 695 5.61 -11.39 -12.72
N ALA A 696 6.70 -10.98 -12.06
CA ALA A 696 7.85 -11.86 -11.80
C ALA A 696 7.75 -12.36 -10.36
N GLU A 697 7.53 -13.65 -10.18
CA GLU A 697 7.22 -14.26 -8.89
C GLU A 697 8.26 -15.31 -8.51
N LEU A 698 8.83 -15.18 -7.32
CA LEU A 698 9.80 -16.14 -6.78
C LEU A 698 9.51 -16.42 -5.29
N TYR A 699 9.85 -17.62 -4.82
CA TYR A 699 10.06 -17.84 -3.39
C TYR A 699 11.46 -17.40 -3.00
N HIS A 700 11.62 -16.87 -1.79
CA HIS A 700 12.91 -16.57 -1.18
C HIS A 700 12.91 -17.17 0.24
N TYR A 701 13.82 -18.10 0.49
CA TYR A 701 13.79 -18.93 1.70
C TYR A 701 14.40 -18.25 2.93
N GLU A 702 15.04 -17.09 2.76
CA GLU A 702 15.53 -16.09 3.73
C GLU A 702 16.05 -16.64 5.08
N SER A 703 17.30 -16.30 5.40
CA SER A 703 17.97 -16.70 6.66
C SER A 703 18.30 -18.19 6.76
N GLU A 704 18.08 -19.00 5.72
CA GLU A 704 18.72 -20.32 5.62
C GLU A 704 20.23 -20.17 5.47
N THR A 705 20.70 -19.08 4.84
CA THR A 705 22.13 -18.82 4.60
C THR A 705 22.76 -17.77 5.53
N ARG A 706 21.98 -16.79 5.99
CA ARG A 706 22.46 -15.61 6.74
C ARG A 706 22.47 -15.76 8.27
N GLY A 707 21.49 -16.49 8.84
CA GLY A 707 21.19 -16.41 10.27
C GLY A 707 20.69 -15.03 10.73
N TYR A 708 20.46 -14.85 12.04
CA TYR A 708 19.90 -13.61 12.61
C TYR A 708 21.00 -12.65 13.10
N GLU A 709 20.67 -11.38 13.35
CA GLU A 709 21.57 -10.37 13.94
C GLU A 709 21.67 -10.56 15.47
N ASP A 710 22.16 -11.73 15.88
CA ASP A 710 22.06 -12.25 17.25
C ASP A 710 23.38 -12.22 18.05
N THR A 711 24.49 -11.77 17.44
CA THR A 711 25.76 -11.59 18.14
C THR A 711 26.12 -10.11 18.29
N PRO A 712 26.89 -9.72 19.33
CA PRO A 712 27.35 -8.35 19.51
C PRO A 712 28.11 -7.80 18.28
N GLU A 713 28.94 -8.62 17.62
CA GLU A 713 29.69 -8.18 16.44
C GLU A 713 28.76 -7.89 15.25
N LYS A 714 27.74 -8.73 15.06
CA LYS A 714 26.71 -8.56 14.02
C LYS A 714 25.90 -7.29 14.24
N GLN A 715 25.49 -7.05 15.49
CA GLN A 715 24.77 -5.83 15.88
C GLN A 715 25.63 -4.57 15.74
N GLU A 716 26.90 -4.61 16.14
CA GLU A 716 27.82 -3.48 15.97
C GLU A 716 28.02 -3.15 14.49
N ARG A 717 28.21 -4.16 13.64
CA ARG A 717 28.27 -3.98 12.18
C ARG A 717 26.96 -3.39 11.64
N PHE A 718 25.82 -3.94 12.01
CA PHE A 718 24.51 -3.45 11.57
C PHE A 718 24.31 -1.97 11.93
N ASN A 719 24.69 -1.58 13.16
CA ASN A 719 24.67 -0.19 13.59
C ASN A 719 25.63 0.70 12.78
N LYS A 720 26.83 0.22 12.43
CA LYS A 720 27.76 0.96 11.55
C LYS A 720 27.15 1.19 10.16
N GLU A 721 26.49 0.19 9.59
CA GLU A 721 25.80 0.32 8.30
C GLU A 721 24.60 1.27 8.37
N ILE A 722 23.84 1.26 9.47
CA ILE A 722 22.78 2.26 9.73
C ILE A 722 23.36 3.69 9.75
N GLU A 723 24.43 3.91 10.51
CA GLU A 723 25.01 5.25 10.64
C GLU A 723 25.64 5.72 9.32
N LEU A 724 26.26 4.82 8.55
CA LEU A 724 26.72 5.12 7.20
C LEU A 724 25.55 5.49 6.28
N PHE A 725 24.44 4.73 6.34
CA PHE A 725 23.25 4.99 5.54
C PHE A 725 22.65 6.37 5.86
N LYS A 726 22.44 6.68 7.15
CA LYS A 726 21.96 8.00 7.57
C LYS A 726 22.91 9.13 7.14
N LYS A 727 24.22 8.92 7.26
CA LYS A 727 25.21 9.91 6.81
C LYS A 727 25.14 10.17 5.30
N LYS A 728 24.85 9.14 4.50
CA LYS A 728 24.86 9.22 3.04
C LYS A 728 23.51 9.67 2.46
N TRP A 729 22.41 9.26 3.08
CA TRP A 729 21.05 9.39 2.56
C TRP A 729 20.08 10.06 3.55
N GLY A 730 20.59 10.70 4.60
CA GLY A 730 19.79 11.38 5.63
C GLY A 730 18.80 12.39 5.05
N ASP A 731 19.23 13.21 4.10
CA ASP A 731 18.38 14.20 3.44
C ASP A 731 17.15 13.56 2.75
N ILE A 732 17.32 12.37 2.16
CA ILE A 732 16.21 11.63 1.52
C ILE A 732 15.28 11.04 2.59
N LEU A 733 15.82 10.52 3.70
CA LEU A 733 15.02 10.03 4.82
C LEU A 733 14.19 11.15 5.48
N GLU A 734 14.77 12.35 5.59
CA GLU A 734 14.10 13.52 6.14
C GLU A 734 13.02 14.06 5.21
N SER A 735 13.27 14.06 3.90
CA SER A 735 12.29 14.47 2.88
C SER A 735 11.11 13.51 2.75
N GLY A 736 11.31 12.25 3.13
CA GLY A 736 10.30 11.18 3.00
C GLY A 736 10.42 10.41 1.68
N ASP A 737 9.81 9.22 1.65
CA ASP A 737 9.77 8.40 0.43
C ASP A 737 8.67 8.93 -0.51
N PRO A 738 9.00 9.38 -1.74
CA PRO A 738 8.00 9.94 -2.65
C PRO A 738 6.95 8.92 -3.09
N TYR A 739 7.20 7.61 -2.97
CA TYR A 739 6.20 6.59 -3.32
C TYR A 739 5.39 6.10 -2.12
N TYR A 740 5.51 6.78 -0.97
CA TYR A 740 4.78 6.51 0.26
C TYR A 740 4.24 7.79 0.88
N ASN A 741 2.92 7.91 0.94
CA ASN A 741 2.28 9.12 1.44
C ASN A 741 2.60 9.36 2.92
N GLN A 742 2.94 10.60 3.27
CA GLN A 742 3.28 11.02 4.64
C GLN A 742 2.17 10.80 5.68
N ASN A 743 0.92 10.65 5.24
CA ASN A 743 -0.25 10.34 6.06
C ASN A 743 -0.34 8.85 6.45
N LEU A 744 0.57 8.02 5.97
CA LEU A 744 0.70 6.60 6.32
C LEU A 744 1.81 6.38 7.35
N THR A 745 1.64 5.37 8.19
CA THR A 745 2.58 5.12 9.29
C THR A 745 3.92 4.61 8.77
N LEU A 746 5.02 5.08 9.36
CA LEU A 746 6.35 4.50 9.19
C LEU A 746 6.68 3.46 10.28
N LYS A 747 5.78 3.23 11.24
CA LYS A 747 6.00 2.27 12.35
C LYS A 747 5.74 0.82 11.96
N ARG A 748 5.01 0.59 10.86
CA ARG A 748 4.52 -0.73 10.42
C ARG A 748 4.52 -0.81 8.90
N GLU A 749 4.59 -2.02 8.38
CA GLU A 749 4.62 -2.35 6.94
C GLU A 749 3.20 -2.50 6.33
N ASP A 750 2.17 -2.00 7.01
CA ASP A 750 0.75 -2.33 6.76
C ASP A 750 -0.07 -1.21 6.08
N PHE A 751 0.54 -0.05 5.80
CA PHE A 751 -0.13 1.13 5.23
C PHE A 751 -1.30 1.63 6.10
N SER A 752 -1.24 1.42 7.42
CA SER A 752 -2.20 2.04 8.33
C SER A 752 -1.99 3.56 8.42
N ILE A 753 -3.08 4.28 8.69
CA ILE A 753 -3.07 5.74 8.82
C ILE A 753 -2.13 6.16 9.96
N ARG A 754 -1.33 7.19 9.72
CA ARG A 754 -0.50 7.85 10.73
C ARG A 754 -1.39 8.77 11.57
N ILE A 755 -1.46 8.51 12.87
CA ILE A 755 -2.24 9.31 13.84
C ILE A 755 -1.32 10.15 14.71
#